data_AF-A0A239IU82-F1
#
_entry.id   AF-A0A239IU82-F1
#
_cell.length_a   1.000
_cell.length_b   1.000
_cell.length_c   1.000
_cell.angle_alpha   90.00
_cell.angle_beta   90.00
_cell.angle_gamma   90.00
#
_symmetry.space_group_name_H-M   'P 1'
#
loop_
_entity.id
_entity.type
_entity.pdbx_description
1 polymer ?
#
loop_
_entity_poly.entity_id
_entity_poly.type
_entity_poly.pdbx_seq_one_letter_code
_entity_poly.pdbx_strand_id
1 'polypeptide(L)'
;MAKKVQGIIIKDNKILSIEGMNRAGRIDRFFICEEVKENEKEITAIRRGLEEQLGLKGATTFEFQEEIGKDIKTFFIDLQKEEIDLEQSLEKINDCRENFKPVDLKWVELNDVWSFREIEAQYIRLLLKEAIKKEYQAPWMEVISNTHFNSKRGKKYLKNLYIENGRNQVDSKETINSKILVMLMALGLGTLFNHFFMQDSIGISGFFYSMTILIASICGIHNHVQLKKPLSFVFLIPIILLSLSFGIYNNPTLRSLNVLLIPFLITSYLLTIRYEKIKKINLHFITNVLERIFSKTFNVLPKFFIFSKEIKRDRKKFKENATRKNIIRGLIISIPLLIIIVTLLTSADMMFKYYVENIGNLFGEFSVVSIMNQIFLVGIITVYMFGFLWSFKYNEITNENQKASLIRASWEPITMITIIFVINIAYLLFTIVQFSYLYIGGMQALPEGFSYAEYARKGFFELILVTLINFGILLLSINLTKKENEKVNKIANLSYSLLIAFTFNMLISASYKMYLYESAYGFTRLRVFVQVFMILIGILLVIVLLGIWVPKIPIFKYAVIATLAVYVGLNFINVDQVIAKENIIRYREAGVIDMDYMKKLSYDAAPELRKLLEVEDVDVRTEIRAHLEEQKEILKRQYNRWYEFNYYKNRLLKS
;
A
#
# COMPACT_ATOMS: atom_id res chain seq x y z
N MET A 1 28.35 -44.65 -7.64
CA MET A 1 29.11 -43.68 -6.82
C MET A 1 28.68 -43.84 -5.39
N ALA A 2 29.63 -44.01 -4.46
CA ALA A 2 29.33 -44.08 -3.03
C ALA A 2 28.76 -42.72 -2.57
N LYS A 3 27.70 -42.73 -1.76
CA LYS A 3 27.19 -41.51 -1.13
C LYS A 3 28.22 -41.00 -0.12
N LYS A 4 28.45 -39.69 -0.09
CA LYS A 4 29.40 -39.06 0.83
C LYS A 4 28.68 -38.13 1.79
N VAL A 5 29.22 -38.00 2.99
CA VAL A 5 28.80 -37.01 3.97
C VAL A 5 29.95 -36.08 4.27
N GLN A 6 29.65 -34.84 4.63
CA GLN A 6 30.64 -33.86 5.03
C GLN A 6 30.20 -33.08 6.28
N GLY A 7 31.17 -32.64 7.08
CA GLY A 7 30.99 -31.91 8.32
C GLY A 7 31.65 -30.54 8.25
N ILE A 8 30.86 -29.48 8.43
CA ILE A 8 31.38 -28.11 8.62
C ILE A 8 31.51 -27.86 10.12
N ILE A 9 32.74 -27.64 10.57
CA ILE A 9 33.07 -27.48 11.98
C ILE A 9 33.47 -26.03 12.25
N ILE A 10 32.82 -25.39 13.22
CA ILE A 10 33.16 -24.05 13.70
C ILE A 10 33.53 -24.07 15.18
N LYS A 11 34.56 -23.29 15.53
CA LYS A 11 34.99 -22.98 16.89
C LYS A 11 35.47 -21.53 16.95
N ASP A 12 34.96 -20.72 17.88
CA ASP A 12 35.41 -19.34 18.14
C ASP A 12 35.59 -18.46 16.88
N ASN A 13 34.60 -18.47 15.99
CA ASN A 13 34.61 -17.77 14.68
C ASN A 13 35.65 -18.26 13.66
N LYS A 14 36.24 -19.44 13.89
CA LYS A 14 37.12 -20.13 12.95
C LYS A 14 36.43 -21.37 12.40
N ILE A 15 36.70 -21.67 11.14
CA ILE A 15 36.21 -22.88 10.47
C ILE A 15 37.39 -23.82 10.25
N LEU A 16 37.17 -25.11 10.50
CA LEU A 16 38.18 -26.13 10.25
C LEU A 16 38.23 -26.44 8.76
N SER A 17 39.40 -26.25 8.14
CA SER A 17 39.63 -26.50 6.72
C SER A 17 40.75 -27.53 6.54
N ILE A 18 40.54 -28.47 5.63
CA ILE A 18 41.56 -29.41 5.17
C ILE A 18 42.13 -28.88 3.86
N GLU A 19 43.46 -28.81 3.76
CA GLU A 19 44.16 -28.51 2.53
C GLU A 19 44.75 -29.81 1.99
N GLY A 20 44.39 -30.19 0.77
CA GLY A 20 44.90 -31.38 0.10
C GLY A 20 45.60 -31.06 -1.21
N MET A 21 46.49 -31.93 -1.65
CA MET A 21 47.28 -31.77 -2.87
C MET A 21 47.07 -32.95 -3.80
N ASN A 22 46.87 -32.67 -5.09
CA ASN A 22 46.73 -33.72 -6.09
C ASN A 22 48.06 -34.13 -6.72
N ARG A 23 48.03 -35.22 -7.49
CA ARG A 23 49.21 -35.75 -8.21
C ARG A 23 49.84 -34.75 -9.19
N ALA A 24 49.10 -33.73 -9.63
CA ALA A 24 49.57 -32.66 -10.50
C ALA A 24 50.10 -31.44 -9.72
N GLY A 25 50.24 -31.55 -8.40
CA GLY A 25 50.71 -30.48 -7.52
C GLY A 25 49.72 -29.34 -7.29
N ARG A 26 48.46 -29.48 -7.70
CA ARG A 26 47.41 -28.51 -7.37
C ARG A 26 46.95 -28.72 -5.96
N ILE A 27 46.87 -27.63 -5.20
CA ILE A 27 46.36 -27.62 -3.85
C ILE A 27 44.86 -27.30 -3.88
N ASP A 28 44.02 -28.10 -3.23
CA ASP A 28 42.59 -27.86 -3.02
C ASP A 28 42.19 -27.81 -1.54
N ARG A 29 41.09 -27.15 -1.20
CA ARG A 29 40.57 -27.12 0.18
C ARG A 29 39.19 -27.76 0.23
N PHE A 30 38.94 -28.51 1.30
CA PHE A 30 37.68 -29.20 1.53
C PHE A 30 37.40 -29.38 3.03
N PHE A 31 36.16 -29.76 3.35
CA PHE A 31 35.72 -30.05 4.70
C PHE A 31 35.87 -31.54 5.01
N ILE A 32 35.81 -31.88 6.30
CA ILE A 32 35.81 -33.27 6.76
C ILE A 32 34.69 -34.03 6.09
N CYS A 33 34.98 -35.26 5.70
CA CYS A 33 34.14 -36.05 4.84
C CYS A 33 34.31 -37.52 5.15
N GLU A 34 33.27 -38.30 4.86
CA GLU A 34 33.26 -39.74 5.10
C GLU A 34 32.37 -40.44 4.07
N GLU A 35 32.72 -41.66 3.69
CA GLU A 35 31.87 -42.48 2.81
C GLU A 35 30.79 -43.20 3.61
N VAL A 36 29.57 -43.22 3.07
CA VAL A 36 28.44 -43.94 3.68
C VAL A 36 28.55 -45.42 3.32
N LYS A 37 28.74 -46.29 4.31
CA LYS A 37 28.81 -47.74 4.10
C LYS A 37 27.44 -48.31 3.71
N GLU A 38 27.45 -49.49 3.11
CA GLU A 38 26.23 -50.19 2.71
C GLU A 38 25.33 -50.45 3.95
N ASN A 39 24.05 -50.06 3.87
CA ASN A 39 23.08 -50.05 4.99
C ASN A 39 23.35 -49.09 6.16
N GLU A 40 24.29 -48.14 6.03
CA GLU A 40 24.55 -47.10 7.04
C GLU A 40 23.68 -45.84 6.82
N LYS A 41 23.20 -45.22 7.90
CA LYS A 41 22.54 -43.89 7.83
C LYS A 41 23.58 -42.78 7.73
N GLU A 42 23.28 -41.71 7.02
CA GLU A 42 24.24 -40.64 6.75
C GLU A 42 24.70 -39.91 8.02
N ILE A 43 23.81 -39.76 9.01
CA ILE A 43 24.17 -39.19 10.32
C ILE A 43 25.10 -40.11 11.13
N THR A 44 25.01 -41.42 10.92
CA THR A 44 25.90 -42.39 11.59
C THR A 44 27.28 -42.37 10.94
N ALA A 45 27.32 -42.30 9.60
CA ALA A 45 28.56 -42.19 8.84
C ALA A 45 29.38 -40.95 9.24
N ILE A 46 28.73 -39.77 9.37
CA ILE A 46 29.47 -38.56 9.76
C ILE A 46 29.95 -38.63 11.21
N ARG A 47 29.17 -39.22 12.13
CA ARG A 47 29.59 -39.40 13.52
C ARG A 47 30.78 -40.34 13.63
N ARG A 48 30.78 -41.42 12.85
CA ARG A 48 31.92 -42.33 12.73
C ARG A 48 33.15 -41.58 12.21
N GLY A 49 33.01 -40.81 11.12
CA GLY A 49 34.10 -39.98 10.59
C GLY A 49 34.65 -38.99 11.63
N LEU A 50 33.78 -38.34 12.41
CA LEU A 50 34.20 -37.42 13.47
C LEU A 50 34.95 -38.13 14.62
N GLU A 51 34.53 -39.34 15.00
CA GLU A 51 35.19 -40.12 16.04
C GLU A 51 36.51 -40.73 15.57
N GLU A 52 36.55 -41.32 14.37
CA GLU A 52 37.73 -41.97 13.80
C GLU A 52 38.80 -40.94 13.39
N GLN A 53 38.41 -39.81 12.77
CA GLN A 53 39.34 -38.82 12.23
C GLN A 53 39.71 -37.72 13.24
N LEU A 54 38.78 -37.29 14.12
CA LEU A 54 38.99 -36.18 15.05
C LEU A 54 38.83 -36.55 16.54
N GLY A 55 38.44 -37.79 16.87
CA GLY A 55 38.18 -38.19 18.26
C GLY A 55 36.93 -37.58 18.89
N LEU A 56 36.02 -36.98 18.11
CA LEU A 56 34.84 -36.28 18.61
C LEU A 56 33.61 -37.20 18.70
N LYS A 57 33.05 -37.36 19.91
CA LYS A 57 31.85 -38.17 20.13
C LYS A 57 30.56 -37.35 20.02
N GLY A 58 29.80 -37.56 18.95
CA GLY A 58 28.38 -37.16 18.88
C GLY A 58 28.06 -35.70 18.54
N ALA A 59 29.03 -34.92 18.03
CA ALA A 59 28.97 -33.45 17.91
C ALA A 59 28.07 -32.85 16.80
N THR A 60 27.09 -33.57 16.25
CA THR A 60 26.27 -33.06 15.13
C THR A 60 25.16 -32.10 15.62
N THR A 61 25.18 -30.82 15.21
CA THR A 61 24.17 -29.81 15.57
C THR A 61 22.93 -29.91 14.69
N PHE A 62 23.09 -29.83 13.35
CA PHE A 62 21.98 -30.02 12.41
C PHE A 62 22.43 -30.44 11.01
N GLU A 63 21.54 -31.14 10.29
CA GLU A 63 21.67 -31.47 8.86
C GLU A 63 21.16 -30.30 7.99
N PHE A 64 21.89 -30.00 6.92
CA PHE A 64 21.49 -29.02 5.90
C PHE A 64 20.36 -29.60 5.06
N GLN A 65 19.34 -28.78 4.76
CA GLN A 65 18.25 -29.19 3.87
C GLN A 65 18.54 -28.93 2.39
N GLU A 66 19.46 -28.02 2.10
CA GLU A 66 19.91 -27.68 0.76
C GLU A 66 21.34 -28.20 0.56
N GLU A 67 21.62 -28.76 -0.62
CA GLU A 67 22.92 -29.35 -0.97
C GLU A 67 23.48 -28.68 -2.23
N ILE A 68 24.81 -28.51 -2.28
CA ILE A 68 25.52 -27.96 -3.45
C ILE A 68 25.94 -29.08 -4.40
N GLY A 69 26.35 -30.25 -3.87
CA GLY A 69 26.72 -31.43 -4.65
C GLY A 69 25.57 -32.43 -4.74
N LYS A 70 25.44 -33.15 -5.87
CA LYS A 70 24.34 -34.11 -6.11
C LYS A 70 24.35 -35.36 -5.22
N ASP A 71 25.44 -35.63 -4.50
CA ASP A 71 25.63 -36.84 -3.68
C ASP A 71 26.40 -36.59 -2.37
N ILE A 72 26.37 -35.35 -1.85
CA ILE A 72 27.09 -34.96 -0.62
C ILE A 72 26.12 -34.33 0.39
N LYS A 73 25.87 -35.06 1.48
CA LYS A 73 25.10 -34.56 2.62
C LYS A 73 25.95 -33.76 3.59
N THR A 74 25.47 -32.58 3.99
CA THR A 74 26.24 -31.64 4.82
C THR A 74 25.66 -31.54 6.23
N PHE A 75 26.52 -31.65 7.24
CA PHE A 75 26.18 -31.49 8.64
C PHE A 75 26.94 -30.31 9.24
N PHE A 76 26.27 -29.52 10.09
CA PHE A 76 26.92 -28.50 10.92
C PHE A 76 27.30 -29.07 12.27
N ILE A 77 28.50 -28.74 12.74
CA ILE A 77 29.07 -29.13 14.03
C ILE A 77 29.61 -27.86 14.69
N ASP A 78 29.12 -27.54 15.89
CA ASP A 78 29.56 -26.39 16.68
C ASP A 78 30.32 -26.87 17.90
N LEU A 79 31.63 -26.65 17.93
CA LEU A 79 32.50 -27.08 19.02
C LEU A 79 32.62 -25.95 20.03
N GLN A 80 31.67 -25.90 20.97
CA GLN A 80 31.65 -24.85 21.99
C GLN A 80 32.79 -24.96 23.01
N LYS A 81 33.22 -26.17 23.38
CA LYS A 81 34.22 -26.40 24.45
C LYS A 81 35.19 -27.57 24.20
N GLU A 82 35.02 -28.33 23.13
CA GLU A 82 35.88 -29.47 22.83
C GLU A 82 37.16 -28.99 22.12
N GLU A 83 38.30 -29.59 22.46
CA GLU A 83 39.58 -29.36 21.81
C GLU A 83 39.90 -30.51 20.85
N ILE A 84 40.38 -30.15 19.66
CA ILE A 84 40.87 -31.08 18.65
C ILE A 84 42.38 -30.93 18.61
N ASP A 85 43.09 -32.04 18.76
CA ASP A 85 44.51 -32.13 18.43
C ASP A 85 44.66 -32.24 16.90
N LEU A 86 45.13 -31.16 16.26
CA LEU A 86 45.21 -31.06 14.80
C LEU A 86 46.31 -31.97 14.22
N GLU A 87 47.42 -32.16 14.93
CA GLU A 87 48.56 -32.94 14.44
C GLU A 87 48.20 -34.44 14.41
N GLN A 88 47.61 -34.95 15.48
CA GLN A 88 47.18 -36.36 15.54
C GLN A 88 46.01 -36.67 14.59
N SER A 89 45.19 -35.66 14.28
CA SER A 89 44.04 -35.80 13.39
C SER A 89 44.45 -35.89 11.92
N LEU A 90 45.51 -35.18 11.50
CA LEU A 90 45.93 -35.14 10.09
C LEU A 90 46.26 -36.52 9.52
N GLU A 91 46.90 -37.39 10.32
CA GLU A 91 47.26 -38.76 9.90
C GLU A 91 46.04 -39.67 9.69
N LYS A 92 44.89 -39.32 10.26
CA LYS A 92 43.67 -40.15 10.26
C LYS A 92 42.62 -39.69 9.25
N ILE A 93 42.83 -38.56 8.58
CA ILE A 93 41.85 -37.99 7.63
C ILE A 93 41.79 -38.84 6.36
N ASN A 94 40.59 -39.27 6.00
CA ASN A 94 40.34 -40.04 4.78
C ASN A 94 40.41 -39.15 3.52
N ASP A 95 40.89 -39.72 2.41
CA ASP A 95 40.94 -39.07 1.10
C ASP A 95 39.55 -39.13 0.42
N CYS A 96 38.69 -38.16 0.67
CA CYS A 96 37.33 -38.21 0.11
C CYS A 96 37.18 -37.53 -1.25
N ARG A 97 38.14 -36.72 -1.69
CA ARG A 97 38.06 -36.02 -2.98
C ARG A 97 38.97 -36.75 -3.95
N GLU A 98 38.39 -37.35 -4.99
CA GLU A 98 39.16 -38.14 -5.96
C GLU A 98 40.42 -37.38 -6.40
N ASN A 99 41.58 -37.96 -6.05
CA ASN A 99 42.92 -37.47 -6.35
C ASN A 99 43.52 -36.39 -5.42
N PHE A 100 43.01 -36.09 -4.22
CA PHE A 100 43.59 -35.08 -3.31
C PHE A 100 43.96 -35.64 -1.93
N LYS A 101 45.26 -35.86 -1.70
CA LYS A 101 45.74 -36.27 -0.37
C LYS A 101 45.76 -35.10 0.61
N PRO A 102 45.29 -35.24 1.86
CA PRO A 102 45.40 -34.20 2.88
C PRO A 102 46.87 -33.89 3.18
N VAL A 103 47.20 -32.60 3.26
CA VAL A 103 48.56 -32.07 3.51
C VAL A 103 48.61 -31.23 4.77
N ASP A 104 47.55 -30.49 5.08
CA ASP A 104 47.49 -29.57 6.21
C ASP A 104 46.05 -29.48 6.75
N LEU A 105 45.92 -29.29 8.07
CA LEU A 105 44.66 -29.12 8.78
C LEU A 105 44.75 -27.85 9.62
N LYS A 106 43.92 -26.85 9.32
CA LYS A 106 44.00 -25.54 9.97
C LYS A 106 42.67 -24.90 10.29
N TRP A 107 42.70 -24.07 11.34
CA TRP A 107 41.64 -23.14 11.65
C TRP A 107 41.78 -21.88 10.82
N VAL A 108 40.80 -21.62 9.95
CA VAL A 108 40.75 -20.41 9.12
C VAL A 108 39.73 -19.44 9.75
N GLU A 109 40.10 -18.17 9.90
CA GLU A 109 39.19 -17.16 10.45
C GLU A 109 38.08 -16.82 9.45
N LEU A 110 36.81 -16.83 9.90
CA LEU A 110 35.65 -16.47 9.06
C LEU A 110 35.65 -14.99 8.62
N ASN A 111 36.50 -14.16 9.25
CA ASN A 111 36.67 -12.77 8.85
C ASN A 111 37.57 -12.62 7.61
N ASP A 112 38.46 -13.59 7.35
CA ASP A 112 39.38 -13.55 6.21
C ASP A 112 38.76 -14.17 4.96
N VAL A 113 37.94 -13.37 4.25
CA VAL A 113 37.21 -13.81 3.05
C VAL A 113 38.15 -14.33 1.95
N TRP A 114 39.38 -13.80 1.87
CA TRP A 114 40.34 -14.14 0.81
C TRP A 114 40.97 -15.53 1.01
N SER A 115 40.92 -16.05 2.24
CA SER A 115 41.37 -17.40 2.55
C SER A 115 40.39 -18.49 2.06
N PHE A 116 39.16 -18.16 1.67
CA PHE A 116 38.17 -19.13 1.21
C PHE A 116 38.07 -19.20 -0.31
N ARG A 117 38.06 -20.41 -0.85
CA ARG A 117 37.71 -20.63 -2.26
C ARG A 117 36.22 -20.49 -2.51
N GLU A 118 35.86 -20.38 -3.79
CA GLU A 118 34.46 -20.18 -4.19
C GLU A 118 33.51 -21.26 -3.64
N ILE A 119 33.91 -22.53 -3.64
CA ILE A 119 33.10 -23.63 -3.10
C ILE A 119 32.93 -23.50 -1.58
N GLU A 120 34.00 -23.23 -0.84
CA GLU A 120 33.94 -23.04 0.62
C GLU A 120 33.07 -21.83 0.98
N ALA A 121 33.25 -20.71 0.28
CA ALA A 121 32.45 -19.50 0.46
C ALA A 121 30.95 -19.76 0.18
N GLN A 122 30.62 -20.64 -0.78
CA GLN A 122 29.22 -21.06 -1.01
C GLN A 122 28.67 -21.86 0.17
N TYR A 123 29.42 -22.82 0.72
CA TYR A 123 29.03 -23.58 1.91
C TYR A 123 28.89 -22.71 3.15
N ILE A 124 29.77 -21.72 3.36
CA ILE A 124 29.69 -20.76 4.47
C ILE A 124 28.42 -19.90 4.33
N ARG A 125 28.11 -19.42 3.12
CA ARG A 125 26.84 -18.70 2.86
C ARG A 125 25.62 -19.57 3.11
N LEU A 126 25.69 -20.86 2.73
CA LEU A 126 24.63 -21.83 2.93
C LEU A 126 24.44 -22.16 4.42
N LEU A 127 25.53 -22.27 5.17
CA LEU A 127 25.50 -22.49 6.62
C LEU A 127 24.72 -21.39 7.33
N LEU A 128 25.02 -20.12 7.01
CA LEU A 128 24.28 -18.99 7.59
C LEU A 128 22.78 -19.06 7.23
N LYS A 129 22.45 -19.45 5.99
CA LYS A 129 21.07 -19.60 5.53
C LYS A 129 20.31 -20.69 6.31
N GLU A 130 20.91 -21.86 6.49
CA GLU A 130 20.32 -22.98 7.23
C GLU A 130 20.21 -22.66 8.73
N ALA A 131 21.22 -22.01 9.31
CA ALA A 131 21.20 -21.54 10.71
C ALA A 131 20.04 -20.57 10.96
N ILE A 132 19.82 -19.60 10.06
CA ILE A 132 18.68 -18.66 10.14
C ILE A 132 17.35 -19.42 10.10
N LYS A 133 17.18 -20.36 9.17
CA LYS A 133 15.94 -21.15 9.05
C LYS A 133 15.63 -21.96 10.30
N LYS A 134 16.66 -22.44 11.00
CA LYS A 134 16.55 -23.29 12.21
C LYS A 134 16.54 -22.50 13.52
N GLU A 135 16.51 -21.17 13.48
CA GLU A 135 16.57 -20.29 14.67
C GLU A 135 17.85 -20.47 15.50
N TYR A 136 18.93 -20.94 14.88
CA TYR A 136 20.22 -21.04 15.55
C TYR A 136 20.78 -19.63 15.77
N GLN A 137 21.36 -19.37 16.94
CA GLN A 137 22.02 -18.12 17.27
C GLN A 137 23.43 -18.39 17.75
N ALA A 138 24.41 -17.81 17.05
CA ALA A 138 25.80 -17.90 17.45
C ALA A 138 26.58 -16.66 16.99
N PRO A 139 27.67 -16.29 17.70
CA PRO A 139 28.48 -15.10 17.38
C PRO A 139 29.02 -15.09 15.95
N TRP A 140 29.39 -16.27 15.42
CA TRP A 140 29.96 -16.41 14.07
C TRP A 140 28.98 -15.99 12.95
N MET A 141 27.67 -16.01 13.22
CA MET A 141 26.65 -15.61 12.23
C MET A 141 26.75 -14.12 11.87
N GLU A 142 27.10 -13.27 12.84
CA GLU A 142 27.31 -11.85 12.61
C GLU A 142 28.56 -11.61 11.77
N VAL A 143 29.64 -12.36 12.03
CA VAL A 143 30.88 -12.32 11.26
C VAL A 143 30.60 -12.66 9.79
N ILE A 144 29.97 -13.80 9.51
CA ILE A 144 29.63 -14.21 8.14
C ILE A 144 28.70 -13.19 7.46
N SER A 145 27.74 -12.63 8.19
CA SER A 145 26.82 -11.62 7.66
C SER A 145 27.55 -10.35 7.21
N ASN A 146 28.55 -9.93 7.98
CA ASN A 146 29.34 -8.73 7.71
C ASN A 146 30.44 -8.94 6.67
N THR A 147 30.97 -10.16 6.52
CA THR A 147 32.04 -10.48 5.57
C THR A 147 31.51 -11.01 4.24
N HIS A 148 30.86 -12.18 4.23
CA HIS A 148 30.43 -12.86 3.01
C HIS A 148 29.21 -12.23 2.33
N PHE A 149 28.50 -11.34 3.02
CA PHE A 149 27.32 -10.61 2.52
C PHE A 149 27.48 -9.07 2.57
N ASN A 150 28.71 -8.54 2.68
CA ASN A 150 28.94 -7.10 2.82
C ASN A 150 28.42 -6.25 1.64
N SER A 151 28.31 -6.84 0.45
CA SER A 151 27.83 -6.13 -0.73
C SER A 151 26.40 -5.61 -0.54
N LYS A 152 26.03 -4.52 -1.22
CA LYS A 152 24.66 -3.97 -1.18
C LYS A 152 23.60 -5.02 -1.55
N ARG A 153 23.94 -5.92 -2.49
CA ARG A 153 23.10 -7.07 -2.86
C ARG A 153 23.04 -8.13 -1.76
N GLY A 154 24.18 -8.47 -1.14
CA GLY A 154 24.27 -9.43 -0.03
C GLY A 154 23.47 -8.99 1.20
N LYS A 155 23.62 -7.74 1.65
CA LYS A 155 22.84 -7.17 2.77
C LYS A 155 21.34 -7.19 2.49
N LYS A 156 20.94 -6.87 1.25
CA LYS A 156 19.52 -6.94 0.82
C LYS A 156 19.00 -8.38 0.82
N TYR A 157 19.80 -9.33 0.37
CA TYR A 157 19.46 -10.76 0.38
C TYR A 157 19.25 -11.27 1.81
N LEU A 158 20.20 -11.03 2.72
CA LEU A 158 20.06 -11.44 4.12
C LEU A 158 18.82 -10.83 4.78
N LYS A 159 18.59 -9.53 4.56
CA LYS A 159 17.39 -8.86 5.06
C LYS A 159 16.11 -9.55 4.59
N ASN A 160 16.02 -9.89 3.30
CA ASN A 160 14.86 -10.60 2.76
C ASN A 160 14.72 -12.00 3.34
N LEU A 161 15.84 -12.71 3.55
CA LEU A 161 15.84 -14.06 4.14
C LEU A 161 15.31 -14.05 5.58
N TYR A 162 15.75 -13.11 6.42
CA TYR A 162 15.20 -12.95 7.79
C TYR A 162 13.71 -12.60 7.77
N ILE A 163 13.28 -11.73 6.86
CA ILE A 163 11.87 -11.37 6.70
C ILE A 163 11.04 -12.60 6.29
N GLU A 164 11.49 -13.35 5.29
CA GLU A 164 10.80 -14.54 4.79
C GLU A 164 10.74 -15.64 5.86
N ASN A 165 11.81 -15.86 6.61
CA ASN A 165 11.82 -16.81 7.72
C ASN A 165 10.82 -16.41 8.80
N GLY A 166 10.80 -15.12 9.20
CA GLY A 166 9.81 -14.59 10.14
C GLY A 166 8.37 -14.74 9.64
N ARG A 167 8.13 -14.57 8.33
CA ARG A 167 6.80 -14.83 7.72
C ARG A 167 6.43 -16.31 7.80
N ASN A 168 7.35 -17.21 7.47
CA ASN A 168 7.12 -18.66 7.49
C ASN A 168 6.81 -19.16 8.90
N GLN A 169 7.42 -18.58 9.94
CA GLN A 169 7.08 -18.86 11.33
C GLN A 169 5.65 -18.41 11.70
N VAL A 170 5.22 -17.24 11.23
CA VAL A 170 3.83 -16.78 11.44
C VAL A 170 2.86 -17.72 10.71
N ASP A 171 3.18 -18.08 9.46
CA ASP A 171 2.36 -18.97 8.63
C ASP A 171 2.23 -20.40 9.20
N SER A 172 3.27 -20.91 9.88
CA SER A 172 3.28 -22.25 10.49
C SER A 172 2.54 -22.31 11.83
N LYS A 173 2.50 -21.19 12.57
CA LYS A 173 1.73 -21.06 13.83
C LYS A 173 0.22 -20.93 13.59
N GLU A 174 -0.20 -20.46 12.42
CA GLU A 174 -1.60 -20.27 12.06
C GLU A 174 -2.29 -21.59 11.71
N THR A 175 -3.49 -21.81 12.25
CA THR A 175 -4.28 -23.02 11.99
C THR A 175 -4.82 -23.04 10.55
N ILE A 176 -5.08 -24.24 10.03
CA ILE A 176 -5.69 -24.42 8.70
C ILE A 176 -7.07 -23.75 8.63
N ASN A 177 -7.84 -23.76 9.72
CA ASN A 177 -9.14 -23.10 9.79
C ASN A 177 -9.02 -21.57 9.67
N SER A 178 -8.01 -20.96 10.31
CA SER A 178 -7.71 -19.52 10.17
C SER A 178 -7.36 -19.17 8.72
N LYS A 179 -6.50 -19.98 8.06
CA LYS A 179 -6.16 -19.83 6.64
C LYS A 179 -7.40 -19.87 5.75
N ILE A 180 -8.27 -20.87 5.94
CA ILE A 180 -9.53 -21.02 5.18
C ILE A 180 -10.47 -19.84 5.44
N LEU A 181 -10.60 -19.39 6.69
CA LEU A 181 -11.48 -18.28 7.06
C LEU A 181 -11.09 -16.99 6.32
N VAL A 182 -9.80 -16.64 6.31
CA VAL A 182 -9.31 -15.44 5.59
C VAL A 182 -9.52 -15.58 4.08
N MET A 183 -9.31 -16.76 3.51
CA MET A 183 -9.58 -17.01 2.09
C MET A 183 -11.06 -16.87 1.75
N LEU A 184 -11.97 -17.35 2.61
CA LEU A 184 -13.42 -17.19 2.43
C LEU A 184 -13.87 -15.74 2.56
N MET A 185 -13.31 -15.00 3.53
CA MET A 185 -13.55 -13.55 3.67
C MET A 185 -13.09 -12.80 2.42
N ALA A 186 -11.89 -13.12 1.90
CA ALA A 186 -11.38 -12.51 0.68
C ALA A 186 -12.24 -12.83 -0.55
N LEU A 187 -12.75 -14.07 -0.65
CA LEU A 187 -13.68 -14.48 -1.70
C LEU A 187 -15.00 -13.71 -1.61
N GLY A 188 -15.56 -13.57 -0.40
CA GLY A 188 -16.76 -12.78 -0.15
C GLY A 188 -16.57 -11.30 -0.52
N LEU A 189 -15.40 -10.73 -0.25
CA LEU A 189 -15.06 -9.38 -0.69
C LEU A 189 -14.95 -9.27 -2.22
N GLY A 190 -14.33 -10.26 -2.89
CA GLY A 190 -14.25 -10.30 -4.35
C GLY A 190 -15.61 -10.42 -5.02
N THR A 191 -16.51 -11.26 -4.51
CA THR A 191 -17.87 -11.41 -5.03
C THR A 191 -18.72 -10.17 -4.79
N LEU A 192 -18.65 -9.57 -3.60
CA LEU A 192 -19.32 -8.31 -3.29
C LEU A 192 -18.83 -7.17 -4.17
N PHE A 193 -17.53 -7.10 -4.45
CA PHE A 193 -16.99 -6.09 -5.37
C PHE A 193 -17.61 -6.22 -6.76
N ASN A 194 -17.60 -7.44 -7.32
CA ASN A 194 -18.17 -7.67 -8.65
C ASN A 194 -19.67 -7.35 -8.68
N HIS A 195 -20.41 -7.72 -7.63
CA HIS A 195 -21.83 -7.42 -7.51
C HIS A 195 -22.12 -5.91 -7.43
N PHE A 196 -21.31 -5.14 -6.70
CA PHE A 196 -21.58 -3.72 -6.46
C PHE A 196 -21.02 -2.74 -7.50
N PHE A 197 -19.98 -3.10 -8.26
CA PHE A 197 -19.22 -2.13 -9.05
C PHE A 197 -19.12 -2.41 -10.54
N MET A 198 -19.37 -3.65 -11.01
CA MET A 198 -19.08 -4.02 -12.41
C MET A 198 -20.16 -3.60 -13.41
N GLN A 199 -21.39 -3.42 -12.96
CA GLN A 199 -22.52 -3.14 -13.85
C GLN A 199 -23.09 -1.72 -13.65
N ASP A 200 -22.69 -1.04 -12.57
CA ASP A 200 -23.56 -0.04 -11.95
C ASP A 200 -22.81 1.19 -11.41
N SER A 201 -23.58 2.25 -11.18
CA SER A 201 -23.06 3.48 -10.57
C SER A 201 -22.89 3.34 -9.05
N ILE A 202 -21.72 3.69 -8.52
CA ILE A 202 -21.44 3.59 -7.06
C ILE A 202 -22.49 4.39 -6.27
N GLY A 203 -23.29 3.71 -5.44
CA GLY A 203 -24.28 4.34 -4.59
C GLY A 203 -23.97 4.08 -3.12
N ILE A 204 -25.00 3.74 -2.35
CA ILE A 204 -24.84 3.27 -0.97
C ILE A 204 -23.99 1.99 -0.86
N SER A 205 -23.83 1.24 -1.95
CA SER A 205 -22.90 0.11 -2.05
C SER A 205 -21.47 0.46 -1.63
N GLY A 206 -21.00 1.69 -1.90
CA GLY A 206 -19.68 2.15 -1.49
C GLY A 206 -19.48 2.14 0.03
N PHE A 207 -20.52 2.51 0.79
CA PHE A 207 -20.54 2.46 2.25
C PHE A 207 -20.46 1.02 2.76
N PHE A 208 -21.38 0.15 2.30
CA PHE A 208 -21.43 -1.24 2.74
C PHE A 208 -20.13 -1.99 2.42
N TYR A 209 -19.57 -1.77 1.23
CA TYR A 209 -18.32 -2.40 0.83
C TYR A 209 -17.15 -1.94 1.72
N SER A 210 -17.04 -0.64 1.98
CA SER A 210 -16.00 -0.07 2.84
C SER A 210 -16.07 -0.62 4.27
N MET A 211 -17.29 -0.71 4.83
CA MET A 211 -17.50 -1.29 6.17
C MET A 211 -17.19 -2.79 6.20
N THR A 212 -17.57 -3.52 5.16
CA THR A 212 -17.28 -4.96 5.06
C THR A 212 -15.76 -5.20 5.02
N ILE A 213 -14.99 -4.39 4.29
CA ILE A 213 -13.52 -4.46 4.29
C ILE A 213 -12.96 -4.23 5.69
N LEU A 214 -13.43 -3.19 6.39
CA LEU A 214 -12.97 -2.88 7.75
C LEU A 214 -13.25 -4.03 8.72
N ILE A 215 -14.47 -4.56 8.72
CA ILE A 215 -14.87 -5.66 9.60
C ILE A 215 -14.05 -6.91 9.28
N ALA A 216 -13.96 -7.31 8.00
CA ALA A 216 -13.17 -8.46 7.57
C ALA A 216 -11.68 -8.32 7.96
N SER A 217 -11.11 -7.12 7.85
CA SER A 217 -9.73 -6.83 8.25
C SER A 217 -9.53 -6.96 9.76
N ILE A 218 -10.43 -6.39 10.56
CA ILE A 218 -10.33 -6.50 12.03
C ILE A 218 -10.47 -7.96 12.47
N CYS A 219 -11.44 -8.69 11.91
CA CYS A 219 -11.64 -10.11 12.20
C CYS A 219 -10.45 -10.98 11.78
N GLY A 220 -9.87 -10.73 10.60
CA GLY A 220 -8.73 -11.49 10.07
C GLY A 220 -7.43 -11.29 10.86
N ILE A 221 -7.26 -10.13 11.51
CA ILE A 221 -6.09 -9.82 12.33
C ILE A 221 -6.17 -10.53 13.70
N HIS A 222 -7.38 -10.72 14.24
CA HIS A 222 -7.80 -11.47 15.45
C HIS A 222 -7.08 -11.14 16.78
N ASN A 223 -5.75 -11.02 16.82
CA ASN A 223 -4.94 -10.77 18.01
C ASN A 223 -4.38 -9.33 18.03
N HIS A 224 -4.12 -8.76 19.21
CA HIS A 224 -3.40 -7.47 19.40
C HIS A 224 -3.94 -6.24 18.62
N VAL A 225 -5.27 -6.06 18.55
CA VAL A 225 -5.87 -4.83 17.97
C VAL A 225 -6.33 -3.90 19.09
N GLN A 226 -5.92 -2.63 19.02
CA GLN A 226 -6.35 -1.59 19.96
C GLN A 226 -7.31 -0.62 19.28
N LEU A 227 -8.61 -0.93 19.34
CA LEU A 227 -9.66 -0.15 18.65
C LEU A 227 -9.82 1.27 19.20
N LYS A 228 -9.65 1.47 20.52
CA LYS A 228 -9.93 2.74 21.21
C LYS A 228 -8.80 3.78 21.16
N LYS A 229 -7.82 3.64 20.26
CA LYS A 229 -6.74 4.64 20.14
C LYS A 229 -7.30 5.97 19.64
N PRO A 230 -7.05 7.12 20.30
CA PRO A 230 -7.59 8.41 19.85
C PRO A 230 -7.12 8.78 18.44
N LEU A 231 -5.92 8.34 18.04
CA LEU A 231 -5.37 8.59 16.71
C LEU A 231 -6.15 7.85 15.60
N SER A 232 -6.77 6.71 15.88
CA SER A 232 -7.47 5.92 14.86
C SER A 232 -8.74 6.61 14.38
N PHE A 233 -9.42 7.38 15.25
CA PHE A 233 -10.62 8.13 14.91
C PHE A 233 -10.40 9.20 13.84
N VAL A 234 -9.17 9.72 13.72
CA VAL A 234 -8.78 10.65 12.63
C VAL A 234 -9.02 10.03 11.25
N PHE A 235 -8.94 8.71 11.13
CA PHE A 235 -9.17 7.99 9.87
C PHE A 235 -10.57 7.36 9.82
N LEU A 236 -11.05 6.80 10.93
CA LEU A 236 -12.35 6.10 10.96
C LEU A 236 -13.51 7.02 10.59
N ILE A 237 -13.55 8.24 11.15
CA ILE A 237 -14.64 9.19 10.91
C ILE A 237 -14.71 9.58 9.41
N PRO A 238 -13.61 10.02 8.77
CA PRO A 238 -13.62 10.26 7.32
C PRO A 238 -13.98 9.04 6.48
N ILE A 239 -13.58 7.81 6.84
CA ILE A 239 -13.96 6.61 6.06
C ILE A 239 -15.49 6.47 6.03
N ILE A 240 -16.14 6.58 7.19
CA ILE A 240 -17.60 6.47 7.30
C ILE A 240 -18.28 7.58 6.49
N LEU A 241 -17.86 8.84 6.69
CA LEU A 241 -18.48 9.99 6.04
C LEU A 241 -18.27 10.00 4.52
N LEU A 242 -17.05 9.74 4.04
CA LEU A 242 -16.74 9.72 2.61
C LEU A 242 -17.34 8.50 1.88
N SER A 243 -17.48 7.36 2.57
CA SER A 243 -18.14 6.21 1.95
C SER A 243 -19.66 6.38 1.91
N LEU A 244 -20.26 7.11 2.87
CA LEU A 244 -21.67 7.50 2.84
C LEU A 244 -21.97 8.53 1.75
N SER A 245 -21.02 9.40 1.41
CA SER A 245 -21.23 10.46 0.42
C SER A 245 -21.62 9.93 -0.97
N PHE A 246 -21.18 8.72 -1.36
CA PHE A 246 -21.62 8.07 -2.60
C PHE A 246 -23.13 7.84 -2.68
N GLY A 247 -23.77 7.57 -1.54
CA GLY A 247 -25.23 7.40 -1.43
C GLY A 247 -26.00 8.72 -1.40
N ILE A 248 -25.31 9.86 -1.28
CA ILE A 248 -25.96 11.17 -1.17
C ILE A 248 -25.68 12.00 -2.43
N TYR A 249 -24.41 12.22 -2.78
CA TYR A 249 -23.97 13.15 -3.82
C TYR A 249 -23.43 12.42 -5.06
N ASN A 250 -23.54 13.06 -6.22
CA ASN A 250 -23.17 12.52 -7.52
C ASN A 250 -22.14 13.38 -8.27
N ASN A 251 -21.42 14.27 -7.57
CA ASN A 251 -20.30 14.99 -8.18
C ASN A 251 -19.19 14.00 -8.64
N PRO A 252 -18.86 13.96 -9.95
CA PRO A 252 -17.97 12.95 -10.51
C PRO A 252 -16.52 13.09 -10.03
N THR A 253 -16.03 14.32 -9.86
CA THR A 253 -14.65 14.59 -9.45
C THR A 253 -14.40 14.12 -8.02
N LEU A 254 -15.29 14.46 -7.09
CA LEU A 254 -15.16 14.07 -5.69
C LEU A 254 -15.30 12.55 -5.52
N ARG A 255 -16.22 11.92 -6.26
CA ARG A 255 -16.40 10.46 -6.24
C ARG A 255 -15.15 9.73 -6.71
N SER A 256 -14.52 10.15 -7.80
CA SER A 256 -13.27 9.55 -8.29
C SER A 256 -12.13 9.67 -7.28
N LEU A 257 -12.02 10.82 -6.60
CA LEU A 257 -11.04 11.00 -5.53
C LEU A 257 -11.35 10.11 -4.31
N ASN A 258 -12.62 9.97 -3.91
CA ASN A 258 -13.03 9.10 -2.80
C ASN A 258 -12.69 7.63 -3.03
N VAL A 259 -12.84 7.13 -4.27
CA VAL A 259 -12.48 5.74 -4.63
C VAL A 259 -11.00 5.46 -4.36
N LEU A 260 -10.12 6.46 -4.53
CA LEU A 260 -8.69 6.34 -4.22
C LEU A 260 -8.37 6.59 -2.75
N LEU A 261 -9.04 7.57 -2.13
CA LEU A 261 -8.75 8.01 -0.76
C LEU A 261 -9.24 7.01 0.29
N ILE A 262 -10.40 6.37 0.10
CA ILE A 262 -10.97 5.45 1.09
C ILE A 262 -10.06 4.24 1.36
N PRO A 263 -9.52 3.51 0.36
CA PRO A 263 -8.55 2.43 0.60
C PRO A 263 -7.29 2.90 1.35
N PHE A 264 -6.82 4.11 1.04
CA PHE A 264 -5.70 4.72 1.75
C PHE A 264 -6.03 4.99 3.23
N LEU A 265 -7.21 5.52 3.51
CA LEU A 265 -7.69 5.76 4.87
C LEU A 265 -7.94 4.46 5.65
N ILE A 266 -8.56 3.45 5.02
CA ILE A 266 -8.77 2.12 5.62
C ILE A 266 -7.41 1.54 6.03
N THR A 267 -6.42 1.58 5.14
CA THR A 267 -5.07 1.10 5.45
C THR A 267 -4.43 1.89 6.59
N SER A 268 -4.60 3.22 6.60
CA SER A 268 -4.10 4.11 7.66
C SER A 268 -4.73 3.78 9.03
N TYR A 269 -6.04 3.54 9.05
CA TYR A 269 -6.77 3.10 10.23
C TYR A 269 -6.24 1.75 10.75
N LEU A 270 -6.13 0.75 9.86
CA LEU A 270 -5.65 -0.59 10.21
C LEU A 270 -4.21 -0.59 10.75
N LEU A 271 -3.32 0.21 10.16
CA LEU A 271 -1.96 0.37 10.67
C LEU A 271 -1.94 0.95 12.08
N THR A 272 -2.79 1.94 12.36
CA THR A 272 -2.85 2.61 13.67
C THR A 272 -3.36 1.69 14.78
N ILE A 273 -4.41 0.90 14.50
CA ILE A 273 -5.00 -0.01 15.51
C ILE A 273 -4.14 -1.26 15.76
N ARG A 274 -3.45 -1.77 14.72
CA ARG A 274 -2.64 -3.00 14.82
C ARG A 274 -1.28 -2.77 15.46
N TYR A 275 -0.63 -1.65 15.15
CA TYR A 275 0.76 -1.46 15.54
C TYR A 275 0.94 -0.37 16.60
N GLU A 276 1.48 -0.74 17.76
CA GLU A 276 1.74 0.18 18.87
C GLU A 276 2.82 1.22 18.59
N LYS A 277 3.81 0.89 17.75
CA LYS A 277 4.89 1.80 17.36
C LYS A 277 4.37 3.06 16.65
N ILE A 278 3.19 2.98 16.01
CA ILE A 278 2.59 4.10 15.31
C ILE A 278 1.83 4.96 16.31
N LYS A 279 2.52 5.94 16.89
CA LYS A 279 1.95 6.93 17.84
C LYS A 279 1.69 8.30 17.21
N LYS A 280 2.32 8.60 16.07
CA LYS A 280 2.26 9.92 15.41
C LYS A 280 2.11 9.75 13.90
N ILE A 281 1.44 10.71 13.28
CA ILE A 281 1.36 10.83 11.82
C ILE A 281 2.56 11.65 11.37
N ASN A 282 3.43 11.06 10.56
CA ASN A 282 4.59 11.71 9.95
C ASN A 282 4.71 11.28 8.48
N LEU A 283 5.67 11.82 7.72
CA LEU A 283 5.86 11.43 6.32
C LEU A 283 6.13 9.93 6.17
N HIS A 284 6.84 9.33 7.14
CA HIS A 284 7.10 7.89 7.12
C HIS A 284 5.83 7.05 7.28
N PHE A 285 4.84 7.52 8.03
CA PHE A 285 3.53 6.87 8.14
C PHE A 285 2.87 6.73 6.76
N ILE A 286 2.91 7.78 5.92
CA ILE A 286 2.40 7.72 4.55
C ILE A 286 3.16 6.67 3.74
N THR A 287 4.49 6.64 3.84
CA THR A 287 5.29 5.60 3.16
C THR A 287 4.94 4.19 3.63
N ASN A 288 4.62 3.99 4.91
CA ASN A 288 4.18 2.70 5.43
C ASN A 288 2.80 2.30 4.91
N VAL A 289 1.88 3.25 4.70
CA VAL A 289 0.58 3.01 4.06
C VAL A 289 0.78 2.60 2.60
N LEU A 290 1.60 3.32 1.84
CA LEU A 290 1.88 2.99 0.44
C LEU A 290 2.63 1.66 0.29
N GLU A 291 3.66 1.41 1.12
CA GLU A 291 4.37 0.13 1.18
C GLU A 291 3.40 -1.02 1.52
N ARG A 292 2.38 -0.78 2.37
CA ARG A 292 1.35 -1.78 2.68
C ARG A 292 0.51 -2.11 1.45
N ILE A 293 -0.08 -1.11 0.80
CA ILE A 293 -0.99 -1.26 -0.34
C ILE A 293 -0.29 -1.92 -1.54
N PHE A 294 0.91 -1.45 -1.89
CA PHE A 294 1.57 -1.81 -3.16
C PHE A 294 2.68 -2.85 -3.02
N SER A 295 3.37 -2.95 -1.89
CA SER A 295 4.51 -3.87 -1.75
C SER A 295 4.17 -5.09 -0.88
N LYS A 296 3.73 -4.86 0.36
CA LYS A 296 3.49 -5.94 1.32
C LYS A 296 2.31 -6.81 0.91
N THR A 297 1.23 -6.23 0.39
CA THR A 297 0.12 -7.01 -0.19
C THR A 297 0.58 -7.90 -1.34
N PHE A 298 1.33 -7.34 -2.30
CA PHE A 298 1.75 -8.08 -3.50
C PHE A 298 2.73 -9.21 -3.20
N ASN A 299 3.66 -9.01 -2.26
CA ASN A 299 4.61 -10.04 -1.84
C ASN A 299 3.95 -11.27 -1.21
N VAL A 300 2.69 -11.14 -0.76
CA VAL A 300 1.95 -12.18 -0.04
C VAL A 300 0.97 -12.93 -0.95
N LEU A 301 0.68 -12.41 -2.15
CA LEU A 301 -0.22 -13.05 -3.13
C LEU A 301 0.13 -14.53 -3.39
N PRO A 302 1.41 -14.95 -3.55
CA PRO A 302 1.75 -16.35 -3.79
C PRO A 302 1.28 -17.30 -2.66
N LYS A 303 1.15 -16.79 -1.43
CA LYS A 303 0.71 -17.58 -0.27
C LYS A 303 -0.72 -18.10 -0.41
N PHE A 304 -1.58 -17.40 -1.17
CA PHE A 304 -2.93 -17.89 -1.50
C PHE A 304 -2.87 -19.27 -2.15
N PHE A 305 -1.96 -19.45 -3.11
CA PHE A 305 -1.79 -20.72 -3.81
C PHE A 305 -1.05 -21.76 -2.97
N ILE A 306 -0.08 -21.35 -2.15
CA ILE A 306 0.65 -22.25 -1.26
C ILE A 306 -0.30 -22.85 -0.22
N PHE A 307 -1.08 -22.03 0.49
CA PHE A 307 -2.07 -22.51 1.46
C PHE A 307 -3.17 -23.32 0.81
N SER A 308 -3.60 -22.97 -0.41
CA SER A 308 -4.53 -23.80 -1.18
C SER A 308 -4.01 -25.22 -1.40
N LYS A 309 -2.71 -25.39 -1.69
CA LYS A 309 -2.08 -26.70 -1.83
C LYS A 309 -1.96 -27.42 -0.49
N GLU A 310 -1.59 -26.72 0.57
CA GLU A 310 -1.51 -27.23 1.95
C GLU A 310 -2.87 -27.80 2.41
N ILE A 311 -3.94 -27.02 2.26
CA ILE A 311 -5.32 -27.41 2.58
C ILE A 311 -5.76 -28.64 1.78
N LYS A 312 -5.40 -28.71 0.48
CA LYS A 312 -5.72 -29.89 -0.36
C LYS A 312 -4.97 -31.15 0.12
N ARG A 313 -3.72 -31.02 0.55
CA ARG A 313 -2.91 -32.13 1.07
C ARG A 313 -3.45 -32.65 2.41
N ASP A 314 -3.88 -31.75 3.28
CA ASP A 314 -4.43 -32.11 4.58
C ASP A 314 -5.83 -32.73 4.47
N ARG A 315 -6.68 -32.23 3.57
CA ARG A 315 -7.96 -32.90 3.25
C ARG A 315 -7.79 -34.27 2.60
N LYS A 316 -6.71 -34.50 1.84
CA LYS A 316 -6.39 -35.85 1.32
C LYS A 316 -6.04 -36.83 2.45
N LYS A 317 -5.53 -36.36 3.59
CA LYS A 317 -5.33 -37.20 4.79
C LYS A 317 -6.65 -37.52 5.52
N PHE A 318 -7.71 -36.72 5.32
CA PHE A 318 -9.00 -36.88 6.03
C PHE A 318 -10.17 -37.44 5.20
N LYS A 319 -10.05 -37.61 3.87
CA LYS A 319 -11.06 -38.31 3.05
C LYS A 319 -10.43 -39.00 1.83
N GLU A 320 -10.05 -40.27 1.97
CA GLU A 320 -10.55 -41.27 1.01
C GLU A 320 -12.01 -41.50 1.34
N ASN A 321 -12.91 -40.75 0.72
CA ASN A 321 -14.32 -41.09 0.78
C ASN A 321 -14.84 -41.05 -0.65
N ALA A 322 -14.99 -42.25 -1.22
CA ALA A 322 -15.46 -42.50 -2.58
C ALA A 322 -16.78 -41.77 -2.89
N THR A 323 -17.57 -41.45 -1.86
CA THR A 323 -18.84 -40.73 -1.93
C THR A 323 -18.74 -39.33 -2.58
N ARG A 324 -17.70 -38.52 -2.32
CA ARG A 324 -17.59 -37.17 -2.93
C ARG A 324 -17.25 -37.23 -4.43
N LYS A 325 -16.44 -38.22 -4.84
CA LYS A 325 -16.10 -38.47 -6.24
C LYS A 325 -17.33 -38.97 -7.02
N ASN A 326 -18.16 -39.79 -6.36
CA ASN A 326 -19.41 -40.29 -6.92
C ASN A 326 -20.48 -39.18 -7.03
N ILE A 327 -20.58 -38.28 -6.06
CA ILE A 327 -21.48 -37.12 -6.12
C ILE A 327 -21.08 -36.18 -7.28
N ILE A 328 -19.78 -35.88 -7.44
CA ILE A 328 -19.32 -35.01 -8.54
C ILE A 328 -19.52 -35.68 -9.91
N ARG A 329 -19.25 -36.98 -10.04
CA ARG A 329 -19.58 -37.74 -11.26
C ARG A 329 -21.08 -37.73 -11.55
N GLY A 330 -21.90 -37.96 -10.53
CA GLY A 330 -23.36 -37.88 -10.64
C GLY A 330 -23.83 -36.51 -11.13
N LEU A 331 -23.24 -35.43 -10.59
CA LEU A 331 -23.56 -34.05 -10.99
C LEU A 331 -23.17 -33.75 -12.44
N ILE A 332 -22.00 -34.24 -12.88
CA ILE A 332 -21.52 -34.05 -14.26
C ILE A 332 -22.40 -34.81 -15.25
N ILE A 333 -22.88 -36.01 -14.89
CA ILE A 333 -23.78 -36.82 -15.74
C ILE A 333 -25.21 -36.24 -15.72
N SER A 334 -25.66 -35.69 -14.59
CA SER A 334 -27.02 -35.15 -14.47
C SER A 334 -27.22 -33.87 -15.27
N ILE A 335 -26.19 -33.03 -15.45
CA ILE A 335 -26.33 -31.76 -16.19
C ILE A 335 -26.78 -31.97 -17.66
N PRO A 336 -26.08 -32.76 -18.50
CA PRO A 336 -26.53 -32.98 -19.88
C PRO A 336 -27.88 -33.69 -19.95
N LEU A 337 -28.13 -34.63 -19.04
CA LEU A 337 -29.43 -35.32 -18.95
C LEU A 337 -30.56 -34.34 -18.60
N LEU A 338 -30.32 -33.41 -17.67
CA LEU A 338 -31.28 -32.41 -17.24
C LEU A 338 -31.54 -31.37 -18.32
N ILE A 339 -30.52 -31.00 -19.12
CA ILE A 339 -30.71 -30.15 -20.31
C ILE A 339 -31.64 -30.85 -21.30
N ILE A 340 -31.40 -32.14 -21.60
CA ILE A 340 -32.26 -32.91 -22.52
C ILE A 340 -33.70 -32.97 -22.00
N ILE A 341 -33.88 -33.30 -20.71
CA ILE A 341 -35.20 -33.41 -20.08
C ILE A 341 -35.91 -32.06 -20.08
N VAL A 342 -35.25 -30.98 -19.64
CA VAL A 342 -35.85 -29.65 -19.60
C VAL A 342 -36.22 -29.18 -21.01
N THR A 343 -35.40 -29.46 -22.03
CA THR A 343 -35.70 -29.12 -23.43
C THR A 343 -36.93 -29.88 -23.93
N LEU A 344 -37.04 -31.17 -23.65
CA LEU A 344 -38.20 -32.00 -24.01
C LEU A 344 -39.48 -31.52 -23.31
N LEU A 345 -39.40 -31.21 -22.01
CA LEU A 345 -40.54 -30.70 -21.24
C LEU A 345 -40.97 -29.30 -21.70
N THR A 346 -40.02 -28.45 -22.07
CA THR A 346 -40.27 -27.11 -22.65
C THR A 346 -40.95 -27.19 -24.02
N SER A 347 -40.67 -28.25 -24.79
CA SER A 347 -41.35 -28.54 -26.05
C SER A 347 -42.77 -29.08 -25.83
N ALA A 348 -42.97 -29.87 -24.78
CA ALA A 348 -44.22 -30.58 -24.53
C ALA A 348 -45.33 -29.73 -23.89
N ASP A 349 -44.99 -28.67 -23.13
CA ASP A 349 -45.97 -27.88 -22.38
C ASP A 349 -45.70 -26.36 -22.48
N MET A 350 -46.70 -25.61 -22.94
CA MET A 350 -46.62 -24.16 -23.14
C MET A 350 -46.49 -23.36 -21.83
N MET A 351 -47.13 -23.79 -20.75
CA MET A 351 -46.99 -23.13 -19.44
C MET A 351 -45.61 -23.39 -18.83
N PHE A 352 -45.10 -24.62 -18.97
CA PHE A 352 -43.72 -24.93 -18.55
C PHE A 352 -42.70 -24.10 -19.34
N LYS A 353 -42.89 -23.96 -20.66
CA LYS A 353 -42.07 -23.09 -21.52
C LYS A 353 -42.07 -21.64 -21.06
N TYR A 354 -43.24 -21.08 -20.76
CA TYR A 354 -43.36 -19.72 -20.24
C TYR A 354 -42.53 -19.53 -18.95
N TYR A 355 -42.64 -20.46 -17.99
CA TYR A 355 -41.86 -20.35 -16.75
C TYR A 355 -40.35 -20.55 -16.97
N VAL A 356 -39.94 -21.48 -17.84
CA VAL A 356 -38.52 -21.71 -18.17
C VAL A 356 -37.90 -20.49 -18.87
N GLU A 357 -38.60 -19.89 -19.83
CA GLU A 357 -38.15 -18.67 -20.51
C GLU A 357 -38.10 -17.47 -19.56
N ASN A 358 -39.09 -17.32 -18.67
CA ASN A 358 -39.09 -16.21 -17.69
C ASN A 358 -38.00 -16.38 -16.61
N ILE A 359 -37.71 -17.62 -16.19
CA ILE A 359 -36.56 -17.93 -15.33
C ILE A 359 -35.25 -17.67 -16.08
N GLY A 360 -35.15 -18.04 -17.36
CA GLY A 360 -34.00 -17.72 -18.22
C GLY A 360 -33.76 -16.21 -18.33
N ASN A 361 -34.83 -15.43 -18.49
CA ASN A 361 -34.78 -13.96 -18.56
C ASN A 361 -34.37 -13.31 -17.23
N LEU A 362 -34.72 -13.90 -16.08
CA LEU A 362 -34.22 -13.45 -14.76
C LEU A 362 -32.71 -13.62 -14.61
N PHE A 363 -32.11 -14.52 -15.40
CA PHE A 363 -30.68 -14.78 -15.42
C PHE A 363 -29.93 -14.07 -16.57
N GLY A 364 -30.65 -13.32 -17.43
CA GLY A 364 -30.09 -12.48 -18.50
C GLY A 364 -29.47 -13.26 -19.67
N GLU A 365 -29.19 -12.56 -20.77
CA GLU A 365 -28.44 -13.11 -21.90
C GLU A 365 -27.01 -13.49 -21.47
N PHE A 366 -26.82 -14.77 -21.11
CA PHE A 366 -25.53 -15.30 -20.72
C PHE A 366 -24.57 -15.37 -21.91
N SER A 367 -23.80 -14.31 -22.13
CA SER A 367 -22.56 -14.46 -22.89
C SER A 367 -21.51 -15.17 -22.02
N VAL A 368 -21.01 -16.31 -22.49
CA VAL A 368 -19.92 -17.07 -21.85
C VAL A 368 -18.72 -16.15 -21.53
N VAL A 369 -18.48 -15.18 -22.41
CA VAL A 369 -17.43 -14.16 -22.27
C VAL A 369 -17.66 -13.25 -21.05
N SER A 370 -18.90 -12.79 -20.80
CA SER A 370 -19.21 -11.94 -19.64
C SER A 370 -19.01 -12.68 -18.33
N ILE A 371 -19.47 -13.94 -18.25
CA ILE A 371 -19.28 -14.78 -17.06
C ILE A 371 -17.79 -15.02 -16.80
N MET A 372 -17.02 -15.31 -17.86
CA MET A 372 -15.59 -15.53 -17.75
C MET A 372 -14.87 -14.26 -17.25
N ASN A 373 -15.24 -13.09 -17.74
CA ASN A 373 -14.70 -11.80 -17.28
C ASN A 373 -15.03 -11.53 -15.80
N GLN A 374 -16.25 -11.81 -15.37
CA GLN A 374 -16.66 -11.66 -13.97
C GLN A 374 -15.91 -12.61 -13.05
N ILE A 375 -15.80 -13.90 -13.41
CA ILE A 375 -15.04 -14.89 -12.62
C ILE A 375 -13.56 -14.49 -12.53
N PHE A 376 -12.98 -14.03 -13.64
CA PHE A 376 -11.60 -13.58 -13.67
C PHE A 376 -11.37 -12.38 -12.75
N LEU A 377 -12.26 -11.38 -12.80
CA LEU A 377 -12.18 -10.20 -11.94
C LEU A 377 -12.38 -10.54 -10.46
N VAL A 378 -13.39 -11.36 -10.12
CA VAL A 378 -13.59 -11.88 -8.76
C VAL A 378 -12.33 -12.60 -8.28
N GLY A 379 -11.70 -13.40 -9.13
CA GLY A 379 -10.44 -14.09 -8.84
C GLY A 379 -9.31 -13.12 -8.50
N ILE A 380 -9.06 -12.12 -9.34
CA ILE A 380 -8.01 -11.10 -9.11
C ILE A 380 -8.23 -10.39 -7.78
N ILE A 381 -9.45 -9.91 -7.55
CA ILE A 381 -9.79 -9.14 -6.34
C ILE A 381 -9.70 -10.03 -5.11
N THR A 382 -10.16 -11.27 -5.19
CA THR A 382 -10.03 -12.24 -4.09
C THR A 382 -8.57 -12.45 -3.71
N VAL A 383 -7.68 -12.66 -4.68
CA VAL A 383 -6.25 -12.88 -4.42
C VAL A 383 -5.62 -11.61 -3.83
N TYR A 384 -5.97 -10.44 -4.36
CA TYR A 384 -5.51 -9.15 -3.80
C TYR A 384 -5.98 -8.93 -2.36
N MET A 385 -7.28 -9.10 -2.09
CA MET A 385 -7.86 -8.91 -0.76
C MET A 385 -7.31 -9.93 0.24
N PHE A 386 -7.06 -11.18 -0.19
CA PHE A 386 -6.36 -12.16 0.63
C PHE A 386 -4.95 -11.66 0.99
N GLY A 387 -4.17 -11.20 0.01
CA GLY A 387 -2.83 -10.66 0.23
C GLY A 387 -2.86 -9.46 1.19
N PHE A 388 -3.85 -8.58 1.04
CA PHE A 388 -4.04 -7.41 1.90
C PHE A 388 -4.29 -7.82 3.34
N LEU A 389 -5.31 -8.67 3.58
CA LEU A 389 -5.68 -9.17 4.90
C LEU A 389 -4.52 -9.94 5.56
N TRP A 390 -3.89 -10.86 4.84
CA TRP A 390 -2.81 -11.69 5.37
C TRP A 390 -1.55 -10.87 5.67
N SER A 391 -1.29 -9.79 4.92
CA SER A 391 -0.11 -8.94 5.16
C SER A 391 -0.10 -8.32 6.57
N PHE A 392 -1.27 -8.08 7.19
CA PHE A 392 -1.37 -7.50 8.53
C PHE A 392 -1.08 -8.50 9.66
N LYS A 393 -1.05 -9.82 9.36
CA LYS A 393 -0.60 -10.83 10.32
C LYS A 393 0.91 -10.72 10.58
N TYR A 394 1.69 -10.30 9.59
CA TYR A 394 3.13 -10.10 9.75
C TYR A 394 3.48 -8.85 10.55
N ASN A 395 4.43 -8.97 11.47
CA ASN A 395 4.87 -7.86 12.33
C ASN A 395 5.95 -6.99 11.65
N GLU A 396 5.68 -6.59 10.40
CA GLU A 396 6.62 -5.83 9.58
C GLU A 396 6.23 -4.35 9.56
N ILE A 397 6.71 -3.59 10.54
CA ILE A 397 6.93 -2.17 10.36
C ILE A 397 8.42 -1.97 10.14
N THR A 398 8.75 -1.20 9.12
CA THR A 398 10.13 -0.82 8.82
C THR A 398 10.67 -0.06 10.04
N ASN A 399 11.56 -0.68 10.83
CA ASN A 399 12.19 -0.02 11.98
C ASN A 399 13.01 1.19 11.52
N GLU A 400 12.91 2.28 12.28
CA GLU A 400 13.42 3.64 12.01
C GLU A 400 14.92 3.75 11.70
N ASN A 401 15.75 2.79 12.10
CA ASN A 401 17.19 3.06 12.24
C ASN A 401 18.05 2.99 10.97
N GLN A 402 17.54 2.53 9.81
CA GLN A 402 18.37 2.35 8.60
C GLN A 402 18.04 3.27 7.41
N LYS A 403 16.82 3.80 7.30
CA LYS A 403 16.45 4.73 6.20
C LYS A 403 16.50 6.19 6.62
N ALA A 404 16.25 6.50 7.91
CA ALA A 404 16.26 7.88 8.41
C ALA A 404 17.64 8.53 8.46
N SER A 405 18.73 7.73 8.39
CA SER A 405 20.10 8.24 8.31
C SER A 405 20.49 8.78 6.93
N LEU A 406 19.76 8.42 5.86
CA LEU A 406 20.13 8.83 4.49
C LEU A 406 19.59 10.21 4.10
N ILE A 407 18.63 10.76 4.85
CA ILE A 407 18.10 12.12 4.66
C ILE A 407 18.18 12.87 5.99
N ARG A 408 19.37 12.89 6.60
CA ARG A 408 19.71 13.92 7.57
C ARG A 408 20.66 14.91 6.91
N ALA A 409 20.25 15.45 5.77
CA ALA A 409 20.81 16.70 5.29
C ALA A 409 20.32 17.79 6.26
N SER A 410 21.02 17.92 7.38
CA SER A 410 20.75 18.96 8.36
C SER A 410 21.44 20.23 7.86
N TRP A 411 20.68 21.12 7.24
CA TRP A 411 21.22 22.39 6.76
C TRP A 411 21.57 23.26 7.96
N GLU A 412 22.67 24.01 7.84
CA GLU A 412 23.04 24.99 8.85
C GLU A 412 21.93 26.05 8.96
N PRO A 413 21.44 26.36 10.18
CA PRO A 413 20.31 27.28 10.37
C PRO A 413 20.53 28.64 9.71
N ILE A 414 21.77 29.11 9.71
CA ILE A 414 22.17 30.37 9.10
C ILE A 414 21.90 30.37 7.60
N THR A 415 22.22 29.29 6.88
CA THR A 415 21.97 29.17 5.44
C THR A 415 20.47 29.27 5.13
N MET A 416 19.63 28.58 5.91
CA MET A 416 18.17 28.62 5.73
C MET A 416 17.59 29.99 6.04
N ILE A 417 18.09 30.66 7.09
CA ILE A 417 17.69 32.03 7.42
C ILE A 417 18.05 32.97 6.28
N THR A 418 19.27 32.91 5.74
CA THR A 418 19.72 33.79 4.66
C THR A 418 18.84 33.63 3.41
N ILE A 419 18.56 32.39 2.99
CA ILE A 419 17.68 32.13 1.84
C ILE A 419 16.31 32.77 2.04
N ILE A 420 15.70 32.55 3.20
CA ILE A 420 14.34 33.02 3.49
C ILE A 420 14.31 34.53 3.69
N PHE A 421 15.37 35.11 4.23
CA PHE A 421 15.49 36.55 4.39
C PHE A 421 15.54 37.25 3.02
N VAL A 422 16.34 36.75 2.07
CA VAL A 422 16.38 37.28 0.70
C VAL A 422 15.01 37.17 0.02
N ILE A 423 14.34 36.02 0.17
CA ILE A 423 12.98 35.82 -0.34
C ILE A 423 11.99 36.82 0.29
N ASN A 424 12.07 37.05 1.61
CA ASN A 424 11.24 38.01 2.31
C ASN A 424 11.46 39.44 1.83
N ILE A 425 12.69 39.85 1.48
CA ILE A 425 12.94 41.17 0.88
C ILE A 425 12.22 41.29 -0.46
N ALA A 426 12.34 40.29 -1.32
CA ALA A 426 11.64 40.28 -2.61
C ALA A 426 10.12 40.34 -2.42
N TYR A 427 9.57 39.60 -1.45
CA TYR A 427 8.14 39.62 -1.14
C TYR A 427 7.66 40.87 -0.44
N LEU A 428 8.52 41.56 0.32
CA LEU A 428 8.22 42.87 0.86
C LEU A 428 8.04 43.88 -0.27
N LEU A 429 8.99 43.94 -1.21
CA LEU A 429 8.90 44.80 -2.40
C LEU A 429 7.65 44.48 -3.22
N PHE A 430 7.41 43.20 -3.49
CA PHE A 430 6.21 42.73 -4.18
C PHE A 430 4.94 43.18 -3.45
N THR A 431 4.87 42.96 -2.13
CA THR A 431 3.72 43.31 -1.29
C THR A 431 3.47 44.82 -1.28
N ILE A 432 4.51 45.67 -1.23
CA ILE A 432 4.37 47.13 -1.32
C ILE A 432 3.71 47.53 -2.66
N VAL A 433 4.16 46.94 -3.77
CA VAL A 433 3.54 47.15 -5.09
C VAL A 433 2.11 46.62 -5.11
N GLN A 434 1.83 45.47 -4.47
CA GLN A 434 0.47 44.95 -4.35
C GLN A 434 -0.46 45.87 -3.56
N PHE A 435 0.04 46.47 -2.47
CA PHE A 435 -0.74 47.39 -1.64
C PHE A 435 -1.17 48.64 -2.41
N SER A 436 -0.30 49.19 -3.27
CA SER A 436 -0.60 50.40 -4.02
C SER A 436 -1.73 50.22 -5.04
N TYR A 437 -1.80 49.08 -5.74
CA TYR A 437 -2.88 48.86 -6.72
C TYR A 437 -4.11 48.16 -6.13
N LEU A 438 -3.96 47.18 -5.24
CA LEU A 438 -5.07 46.31 -4.83
C LEU A 438 -5.91 46.92 -3.71
N TYR A 439 -5.28 47.66 -2.78
CA TYR A 439 -5.94 48.16 -1.57
C TYR A 439 -6.14 49.68 -1.59
N ILE A 440 -5.22 50.45 -2.19
CA ILE A 440 -5.32 51.93 -2.26
C ILE A 440 -6.13 52.39 -3.49
N GLY A 441 -6.04 51.68 -4.63
CA GLY A 441 -6.78 52.03 -5.86
C GLY A 441 -8.29 51.74 -5.82
N GLY A 442 -8.76 50.95 -4.85
CA GLY A 442 -10.18 50.58 -4.71
C GLY A 442 -10.71 49.65 -5.83
N MET A 443 -11.97 49.22 -5.70
CA MET A 443 -12.67 48.29 -6.61
C MET A 443 -12.78 48.76 -8.08
N GLN A 444 -12.37 49.98 -8.40
CA GLN A 444 -12.49 50.60 -9.73
C GLN A 444 -11.15 50.88 -10.43
N ALA A 445 -10.01 50.65 -9.76
CA ALA A 445 -8.69 50.82 -10.38
C ALA A 445 -8.27 49.56 -11.13
N LEU A 446 -8.96 49.25 -12.23
CA LEU A 446 -8.27 48.49 -13.27
C LEU A 446 -7.21 49.39 -13.90
N PRO A 447 -5.98 48.90 -14.13
CA PRO A 447 -5.03 49.61 -14.99
C PRO A 447 -5.71 49.87 -16.35
N GLU A 448 -5.61 51.10 -16.86
CA GLU A 448 -6.24 51.49 -18.12
C GLU A 448 -5.94 50.46 -19.24
N GLY A 449 -6.99 49.94 -19.88
CA GLY A 449 -6.87 49.01 -21.00
C GLY A 449 -7.01 47.51 -20.69
N PHE A 450 -7.25 47.10 -19.43
CA PHE A 450 -7.58 45.71 -19.10
C PHE A 450 -9.08 45.50 -18.90
N SER A 451 -9.61 44.35 -19.34
CA SER A 451 -10.90 43.87 -18.86
C SER A 451 -10.76 43.18 -17.50
N TYR A 452 -11.81 43.19 -16.67
CA TYR A 452 -11.85 42.44 -15.39
C TYR A 452 -11.45 40.97 -15.56
N ALA A 453 -11.89 40.38 -16.68
CA ALA A 453 -11.57 39.03 -17.10
C ALA A 453 -10.08 38.77 -17.36
N GLU A 454 -9.41 39.68 -18.08
CA GLU A 454 -7.98 39.54 -18.40
C GLU A 454 -7.10 39.80 -17.19
N TYR A 455 -7.48 40.78 -16.36
CA TYR A 455 -6.81 41.05 -15.08
C TYR A 455 -6.89 39.84 -14.14
N ALA A 456 -8.05 39.18 -14.08
CA ALA A 456 -8.25 38.01 -13.23
C ALA A 456 -7.43 36.78 -13.66
N ARG A 457 -7.18 36.60 -14.97
CA ARG A 457 -6.39 35.46 -15.48
C ARG A 457 -4.88 35.68 -15.36
N LYS A 458 -4.38 36.90 -15.60
CA LYS A 458 -2.95 37.21 -15.55
C LYS A 458 -2.42 37.23 -14.11
N GLY A 459 -1.37 36.46 -13.82
CA GLY A 459 -0.70 36.47 -12.52
C GLY A 459 -1.40 35.65 -11.43
N PHE A 460 -2.62 35.13 -11.66
CA PHE A 460 -3.34 34.33 -10.67
C PHE A 460 -2.69 32.96 -10.45
N PHE A 461 -2.38 32.25 -11.53
CA PHE A 461 -1.75 30.94 -11.45
C PHE A 461 -0.33 31.05 -10.88
N GLU A 462 0.38 32.12 -11.22
CA GLU A 462 1.69 32.46 -10.69
C GLU A 462 1.64 32.70 -9.18
N LEU A 463 0.64 33.46 -8.68
CA LEU A 463 0.45 33.68 -7.25
C LEU A 463 0.15 32.38 -6.48
N ILE A 464 -0.68 31.50 -7.04
CA ILE A 464 -0.94 30.18 -6.45
C ILE A 464 0.34 29.34 -6.44
N LEU A 465 1.08 29.31 -7.55
CA LEU A 465 2.32 28.54 -7.66
C LEU A 465 3.36 29.01 -6.64
N VAL A 466 3.56 30.33 -6.52
CA VAL A 466 4.45 30.94 -5.51
C VAL A 466 3.99 30.57 -4.09
N THR A 467 2.69 30.63 -3.82
CA THR A 467 2.13 30.22 -2.51
C THR A 467 2.46 28.75 -2.18
N LEU A 468 2.33 27.85 -3.16
CA LEU A 468 2.68 26.43 -3.00
C LEU A 468 4.18 26.23 -2.79
N ILE A 469 5.02 26.96 -3.52
CA ILE A 469 6.47 26.95 -3.34
C ILE A 469 6.83 27.42 -1.93
N ASN A 470 6.26 28.53 -1.46
CA ASN A 470 6.49 29.06 -0.10
C ASN A 470 6.08 28.05 0.97
N PHE A 471 4.92 27.41 0.81
CA PHE A 471 4.47 26.37 1.72
C PHE A 471 5.43 25.17 1.73
N GLY A 472 5.92 24.74 0.56
CA GLY A 472 6.92 23.68 0.43
C GLY A 472 8.25 24.03 1.11
N ILE A 473 8.76 25.25 0.88
CA ILE A 473 9.96 25.78 1.51
C ILE A 473 9.80 25.79 3.03
N LEU A 474 8.66 26.26 3.56
CA LEU A 474 8.37 26.28 4.99
C LEU A 474 8.42 24.88 5.60
N LEU A 475 7.74 23.90 4.97
CA LEU A 475 7.73 22.52 5.46
C LEU A 475 9.13 21.89 5.43
N LEU A 476 9.91 22.11 4.38
CA LEU A 476 11.28 21.61 4.29
C LEU A 476 12.17 22.27 5.34
N SER A 477 12.06 23.58 5.50
CA SER A 477 12.87 24.36 6.43
C SER A 477 12.65 23.93 7.88
N ILE A 478 11.41 23.76 8.29
CA ILE A 478 11.08 23.35 9.67
C ILE A 478 11.58 21.93 9.98
N ASN A 479 11.61 21.04 8.98
CA ASN A 479 12.04 19.65 9.18
C ASN A 479 13.55 19.43 9.06
N LEU A 480 14.26 20.25 8.27
CA LEU A 480 15.69 20.06 7.95
C LEU A 480 16.63 20.97 8.75
N THR A 481 16.12 22.00 9.42
CA THR A 481 16.94 22.95 10.18
C THR A 481 17.32 22.41 11.56
N LYS A 482 18.61 22.45 11.91
CA LYS A 482 19.08 22.10 13.25
C LYS A 482 18.61 23.14 14.28
N LYS A 483 18.29 22.68 15.49
CA LYS A 483 17.94 23.58 16.62
C LYS A 483 19.10 23.59 17.61
N GLU A 484 20.05 24.51 17.41
CA GLU A 484 21.27 24.55 18.23
C GLU A 484 21.30 25.78 19.16
N ASN A 485 20.98 26.98 18.65
CA ASN A 485 21.05 28.23 19.41
C ASN A 485 19.67 28.89 19.52
N GLU A 486 19.22 29.22 20.74
CA GLU A 486 17.91 29.85 20.97
C GLU A 486 17.74 31.19 20.25
N LYS A 487 18.78 32.03 20.18
CA LYS A 487 18.70 33.33 19.50
C LYS A 487 18.54 33.15 17.98
N VAL A 488 19.33 32.26 17.40
CA VAL A 488 19.28 31.94 15.96
C VAL A 488 17.93 31.31 15.60
N ASN A 489 17.41 30.42 16.44
CA ASN A 489 16.09 29.81 16.26
C ASN A 489 14.96 30.85 16.34
N LYS A 490 15.04 31.84 17.24
CA LYS A 490 14.06 32.94 17.31
C LYS A 490 14.07 33.79 16.04
N ILE A 491 15.24 34.12 15.51
CA ILE A 491 15.38 34.87 14.25
C ILE A 491 14.81 34.05 13.09
N ALA A 492 15.12 32.75 13.02
CA ALA A 492 14.54 31.85 12.02
C ALA A 492 13.00 31.82 12.10
N ASN A 493 12.45 31.66 13.30
CA ASN A 493 11.01 31.65 13.54
C ASN A 493 10.33 32.96 13.11
N LEU A 494 10.98 34.10 13.34
CA LEU A 494 10.49 35.40 12.88
C LEU A 494 10.50 35.48 11.34
N SER A 495 11.60 35.07 10.70
CA SER A 495 11.72 35.01 9.24
C SER A 495 10.67 34.07 8.60
N TYR A 496 10.41 32.91 9.19
CA TYR A 496 9.33 32.01 8.76
C TYR A 496 7.95 32.65 8.93
N SER A 497 7.72 33.36 10.04
CA SER A 497 6.44 34.05 10.30
C SER A 497 6.20 35.17 9.31
N LEU A 498 7.24 35.92 8.94
CA LEU A 498 7.17 36.97 7.93
C LEU A 498 6.87 36.40 6.54
N LEU A 499 7.50 35.28 6.18
CA LEU A 499 7.21 34.56 4.93
C LEU A 499 5.75 34.08 4.88
N ILE A 500 5.22 33.58 6.01
CA ILE A 500 3.80 33.21 6.14
C ILE A 500 2.89 34.43 5.94
N ALA A 501 3.22 35.57 6.52
CA ALA A 501 2.44 36.80 6.37
C ALA A 501 2.38 37.28 4.91
N PHE A 502 3.51 37.28 4.19
CA PHE A 502 3.52 37.59 2.76
C PHE A 502 2.74 36.57 1.93
N THR A 503 2.83 35.29 2.30
CA THR A 503 2.06 34.23 1.64
C THR A 503 0.55 34.40 1.86
N PHE A 504 0.11 34.84 3.05
CA PHE A 504 -1.28 35.20 3.29
C PHE A 504 -1.74 36.37 2.43
N ASN A 505 -0.92 37.42 2.28
CA ASN A 505 -1.24 38.53 1.39
C ASN A 505 -1.41 38.06 -0.07
N MET A 506 -0.53 37.18 -0.55
CA MET A 506 -0.66 36.57 -1.88
C MET A 506 -1.95 35.75 -2.02
N LEU A 507 -2.33 34.98 -1.00
CA LEU A 507 -3.60 34.23 -0.97
C LEU A 507 -4.82 35.13 -1.03
N ILE A 508 -4.82 36.25 -0.30
CA ILE A 508 -5.90 37.24 -0.33
C ILE A 508 -6.00 37.85 -1.74
N SER A 509 -4.87 38.25 -2.33
CA SER A 509 -4.83 38.77 -3.70
C SER A 509 -5.32 37.75 -4.73
N ALA A 510 -4.91 36.48 -4.62
CA ALA A 510 -5.38 35.42 -5.50
C ALA A 510 -6.89 35.14 -5.32
N SER A 511 -7.39 35.15 -4.08
CA SER A 511 -8.81 34.98 -3.78
C SER A 511 -9.65 36.10 -4.38
N TYR A 512 -9.18 37.34 -4.30
CA TYR A 512 -9.82 38.49 -4.95
C TYR A 512 -9.88 38.34 -6.48
N LYS A 513 -8.77 37.90 -7.11
CA LYS A 513 -8.76 37.63 -8.56
C LYS A 513 -9.74 36.51 -8.94
N MET A 514 -9.83 35.44 -8.15
CA MET A 514 -10.79 34.37 -8.41
C MET A 514 -12.24 34.87 -8.28
N TYR A 515 -12.54 35.70 -7.29
CA TYR A 515 -13.84 36.34 -7.14
C TYR A 515 -14.23 37.16 -8.38
N LEU A 516 -13.34 38.05 -8.85
CA LEU A 516 -13.56 38.80 -10.09
C LEU A 516 -13.76 37.88 -11.30
N TYR A 517 -13.03 36.77 -11.35
CA TYR A 517 -13.14 35.80 -12.45
C TYR A 517 -14.52 35.11 -12.45
N GLU A 518 -15.03 34.76 -11.29
CA GLU A 518 -16.35 34.16 -11.10
C GLU A 518 -17.48 35.16 -11.36
N SER A 519 -17.34 36.42 -10.94
CA SER A 519 -18.31 37.47 -11.28
C SER A 519 -18.39 37.65 -12.80
N ALA A 520 -17.25 37.63 -13.50
CA ALA A 520 -17.20 37.82 -14.94
C ALA A 520 -17.70 36.61 -15.75
N TYR A 521 -17.39 35.38 -15.35
CA TYR A 521 -17.64 34.16 -16.14
C TYR A 521 -18.53 33.11 -15.47
N GLY A 522 -19.06 33.39 -14.29
CA GLY A 522 -19.86 32.45 -13.51
C GLY A 522 -19.04 31.43 -12.72
N PHE A 523 -19.73 30.57 -11.98
CA PHE A 523 -19.10 29.53 -11.16
C PHE A 523 -18.85 28.27 -11.97
N THR A 524 -17.72 27.61 -11.72
CA THR A 524 -17.43 26.27 -12.23
C THR A 524 -16.81 25.40 -11.13
N ARG A 525 -16.88 24.07 -11.29
CA ARG A 525 -16.27 23.09 -10.37
C ARG A 525 -14.81 23.40 -10.06
N LEU A 526 -14.02 23.71 -11.10
CA LEU A 526 -12.60 24.02 -10.93
C LEU A 526 -12.41 25.29 -10.08
N ARG A 527 -13.17 26.36 -10.34
CA ARG A 527 -13.07 27.63 -9.59
C ARG A 527 -13.42 27.43 -8.12
N VAL A 528 -14.53 26.73 -7.82
CA VAL A 528 -14.93 26.39 -6.45
C VAL A 528 -13.89 25.51 -5.75
N PHE A 529 -13.35 24.49 -6.43
CA PHE A 529 -12.30 23.66 -5.84
C PHE A 529 -11.02 24.44 -5.55
N VAL A 530 -10.65 25.40 -6.41
CA VAL A 530 -9.50 26.28 -6.17
C VAL A 530 -9.75 27.21 -4.98
N GLN A 531 -10.96 27.75 -4.80
CA GLN A 531 -11.30 28.53 -3.59
C GLN A 531 -11.16 27.71 -2.31
N VAL A 532 -11.75 26.51 -2.28
CA VAL A 532 -11.65 25.62 -1.11
C VAL A 532 -10.20 25.20 -0.87
N PHE A 533 -9.42 25.01 -1.93
CA PHE A 533 -7.99 24.73 -1.83
C PHE A 533 -7.20 25.92 -1.26
N MET A 534 -7.49 27.16 -1.66
CA MET A 534 -6.89 28.37 -1.07
C MET A 534 -7.22 28.51 0.42
N ILE A 535 -8.48 28.23 0.81
CA ILE A 535 -8.90 28.20 2.22
C ILE A 535 -8.11 27.14 2.99
N LEU A 536 -7.95 25.94 2.42
CA LEU A 536 -7.15 24.87 3.02
C LEU A 536 -5.70 25.31 3.23
N ILE A 537 -5.05 25.92 2.23
CA ILE A 537 -3.68 26.43 2.38
C ILE A 537 -3.62 27.48 3.51
N GLY A 538 -4.60 28.39 3.57
CA GLY A 538 -4.69 29.38 4.66
C GLY A 538 -4.74 28.71 6.03
N ILE A 539 -5.60 27.71 6.21
CA ILE A 539 -5.67 26.93 7.47
C ILE A 539 -4.33 26.23 7.78
N LEU A 540 -3.69 25.64 6.78
CA LEU A 540 -2.39 24.97 6.95
C LEU A 540 -1.29 25.97 7.35
N LEU A 541 -1.28 27.18 6.77
CA LEU A 541 -0.36 28.24 7.16
C LEU A 541 -0.58 28.68 8.61
N VAL A 542 -1.82 28.78 9.09
CA VAL A 542 -2.11 29.04 10.51
C VAL A 542 -1.55 27.93 11.40
N ILE A 543 -1.76 26.65 11.04
CA ILE A 543 -1.24 25.51 11.82
C ILE A 543 0.29 25.52 11.87
N VAL A 544 0.94 25.82 10.75
CA VAL A 544 2.40 25.95 10.67
C VAL A 544 2.88 27.12 11.53
N LEU A 545 2.22 28.29 11.44
CA LEU A 545 2.54 29.46 12.25
C LEU A 545 2.46 29.15 13.75
N LEU A 546 1.37 28.53 14.19
CA LEU A 546 1.21 28.11 15.59
C LEU A 546 2.29 27.09 15.99
N GLY A 547 2.64 26.16 15.12
CA GLY A 547 3.67 25.16 15.37
C GLY A 547 5.10 25.71 15.43
N ILE A 548 5.38 26.84 14.75
CA ILE A 548 6.66 27.55 14.83
C ILE A 548 6.86 28.12 16.24
N TRP A 549 5.82 28.72 16.82
CA TRP A 549 5.89 29.36 18.15
C TRP A 549 5.62 28.40 19.31
N VAL A 550 4.84 27.35 19.09
CA VAL A 550 4.47 26.35 20.11
C VAL A 550 5.06 24.98 19.74
N PRO A 551 6.27 24.64 20.23
CA PRO A 551 7.01 23.45 19.78
C PRO A 551 6.35 22.11 20.14
N LYS A 552 5.35 22.11 21.04
CA LYS A 552 4.59 20.92 21.44
C LYS A 552 3.52 20.52 20.43
N ILE A 553 3.18 21.37 19.45
CA ILE A 553 2.14 21.11 18.46
C ILE A 553 2.67 20.16 17.37
N PRO A 554 2.15 18.92 17.21
CA PRO A 554 2.48 18.07 16.07
C PRO A 554 1.87 18.62 14.77
N ILE A 555 2.57 19.54 14.10
CA ILE A 555 2.15 20.22 12.86
C ILE A 555 1.59 19.23 11.83
N PHE A 556 2.32 18.16 11.53
CA PHE A 556 1.91 17.18 10.51
C PHE A 556 0.58 16.48 10.85
N LYS A 557 0.35 16.15 12.13
CA LYS A 557 -0.90 15.51 12.57
C LYS A 557 -2.08 16.47 12.35
N TYR A 558 -1.95 17.71 12.79
CA TYR A 558 -3.03 18.70 12.65
C TYR A 558 -3.25 19.12 11.19
N ALA A 559 -2.19 19.19 10.39
CA ALA A 559 -2.30 19.40 8.95
C ALA A 559 -3.13 18.29 8.29
N VAL A 560 -2.86 17.01 8.58
CA VAL A 560 -3.65 15.89 8.06
C VAL A 560 -5.11 15.96 8.54
N ILE A 561 -5.35 16.27 9.82
CA ILE A 561 -6.71 16.44 10.35
C ILE A 561 -7.45 17.57 9.62
N ALA A 562 -6.81 18.72 9.45
CA ALA A 562 -7.41 19.88 8.78
C ALA A 562 -7.71 19.59 7.30
N THR A 563 -6.78 18.97 6.58
CA THR A 563 -6.99 18.55 5.19
C THR A 563 -8.15 17.57 5.07
N LEU A 564 -8.23 16.56 5.96
CA LEU A 564 -9.35 15.62 5.96
C LEU A 564 -10.66 16.30 6.33
N ALA A 565 -10.67 17.21 7.30
CA ALA A 565 -11.87 17.94 7.71
C ALA A 565 -12.42 18.82 6.58
N VAL A 566 -11.57 19.60 5.90
CA VAL A 566 -11.97 20.43 4.76
C VAL A 566 -12.44 19.56 3.59
N TYR A 567 -11.73 18.47 3.28
CA TYR A 567 -12.11 17.58 2.19
C TYR A 567 -13.41 16.82 2.45
N VAL A 568 -13.63 16.36 3.68
CA VAL A 568 -14.92 15.78 4.11
C VAL A 568 -16.01 16.85 4.02
N GLY A 569 -15.77 18.07 4.53
CA GLY A 569 -16.71 19.18 4.39
C GLY A 569 -17.11 19.44 2.94
N LEU A 570 -16.13 19.47 2.03
CA LEU A 570 -16.36 19.64 0.60
C LEU A 570 -17.24 18.54 -0.02
N ASN A 571 -17.13 17.30 0.48
CA ASN A 571 -17.97 16.18 0.03
C ASN A 571 -19.42 16.27 0.51
N PHE A 572 -19.70 17.04 1.56
CA PHE A 572 -21.05 17.26 2.09
C PHE A 572 -21.64 18.62 1.69
N ILE A 573 -20.82 19.50 1.10
CA ILE A 573 -21.31 20.67 0.38
C ILE A 573 -21.78 20.19 -0.99
N ASN A 574 -23.03 20.46 -1.34
CA ASN A 574 -23.53 20.17 -2.69
C ASN A 574 -22.93 21.16 -3.70
N VAL A 575 -21.68 20.89 -4.14
CA VAL A 575 -20.91 21.79 -5.00
C VAL A 575 -21.65 22.09 -6.30
N ASP A 576 -22.22 21.07 -6.96
CA ASP A 576 -22.91 21.26 -8.23
C ASP A 576 -24.21 22.06 -8.06
N GLN A 577 -24.91 21.92 -6.94
CA GLN A 577 -26.08 22.74 -6.62
C GLN A 577 -25.69 24.20 -6.32
N VAL A 578 -24.62 24.43 -5.56
CA VAL A 578 -24.11 25.79 -5.30
C VAL A 578 -23.74 26.47 -6.62
N ILE A 579 -23.02 25.77 -7.49
CA ILE A 579 -22.66 26.27 -8.82
C ILE A 579 -23.90 26.61 -9.64
N ALA A 580 -24.92 25.73 -9.67
CA ALA A 580 -26.15 26.00 -10.39
C ALA A 580 -26.87 27.23 -9.84
N LYS A 581 -27.01 27.32 -8.50
CA LYS A 581 -27.67 28.43 -7.83
C LYS A 581 -27.01 29.78 -8.15
N GLU A 582 -25.69 29.88 -7.97
CA GLU A 582 -24.98 31.15 -8.18
C GLU A 582 -24.98 31.57 -9.65
N ASN A 583 -24.88 30.62 -10.59
CA ASN A 583 -25.01 30.93 -12.02
C ASN A 583 -26.42 31.38 -12.42
N ILE A 584 -27.47 30.82 -11.80
CA ILE A 584 -28.86 31.25 -12.03
C ILE A 584 -29.09 32.65 -11.47
N ILE A 585 -28.54 32.97 -10.29
CA ILE A 585 -28.60 34.33 -9.73
C ILE A 585 -27.94 35.32 -10.69
N ARG A 586 -26.72 35.03 -11.14
CA ARG A 586 -26.00 35.86 -12.12
C ARG A 586 -26.77 36.00 -13.44
N TYR A 587 -27.44 34.94 -13.91
CA TYR A 587 -28.26 35.00 -15.12
C TYR A 587 -29.41 36.00 -14.99
N ARG A 588 -30.06 36.08 -13.82
CA ARG A 588 -31.12 37.08 -13.57
C ARG A 588 -30.62 38.52 -13.60
N GLU A 589 -29.35 38.75 -13.23
CA GLU A 589 -28.74 40.09 -13.21
C GLU A 589 -28.15 40.49 -14.56
N ALA A 590 -27.45 39.57 -15.23
CA ALA A 590 -26.65 39.84 -16.43
C ALA A 590 -27.26 39.31 -17.74
N GLY A 591 -28.31 38.49 -17.68
CA GLY A 591 -29.00 37.94 -18.85
C GLY A 591 -28.22 36.87 -19.64
N VAL A 592 -27.04 36.44 -19.18
CA VAL A 592 -26.19 35.45 -19.88
C VAL A 592 -25.96 34.22 -19.02
N ILE A 593 -26.29 33.04 -19.55
CA ILE A 593 -26.06 31.74 -18.91
C ILE A 593 -25.37 30.75 -19.86
N ASP A 594 -24.36 30.04 -19.36
CA ASP A 594 -23.67 28.99 -20.12
C ASP A 594 -24.44 27.67 -19.97
N MET A 595 -25.38 27.44 -20.89
CA MET A 595 -26.23 26.25 -20.88
C MET A 595 -25.46 24.94 -21.09
N ASP A 596 -24.40 24.97 -21.91
CA ASP A 596 -23.54 23.81 -22.15
C ASP A 596 -22.79 23.40 -20.89
N TYR A 597 -22.41 24.36 -20.04
CA TYR A 597 -21.85 24.08 -18.74
C TYR A 597 -22.91 23.55 -17.76
N MET A 598 -24.10 24.15 -17.71
CA MET A 598 -25.17 23.72 -16.81
C MET A 598 -25.61 22.28 -17.06
N LYS A 599 -25.67 21.84 -18.32
CA LYS A 599 -25.97 20.45 -18.73
C LYS A 599 -24.90 19.43 -18.31
N LYS A 600 -23.67 19.88 -17.99
CA LYS A 600 -22.57 19.02 -17.49
C LYS A 600 -22.58 18.84 -15.97
N LEU A 601 -23.46 19.56 -15.25
CA LEU A 601 -23.63 19.40 -13.81
C LEU A 601 -24.22 18.02 -13.50
N SER A 602 -23.95 17.49 -12.31
CA SER A 602 -24.49 16.20 -11.89
C SER A 602 -25.98 16.31 -11.51
N TYR A 603 -26.63 15.17 -11.27
CA TYR A 603 -28.01 15.10 -10.78
C TYR A 603 -28.26 15.95 -9.53
N ASP A 604 -27.23 16.26 -8.76
CA ASP A 604 -27.29 17.07 -7.56
C ASP A 604 -27.76 18.51 -7.83
N ALA A 605 -27.54 19.02 -9.05
CA ALA A 605 -27.96 20.34 -9.50
C ALA A 605 -29.42 20.39 -9.95
N ALA A 606 -30.08 19.24 -10.18
CA ALA A 606 -31.42 19.18 -10.76
C ALA A 606 -32.48 20.02 -10.02
N PRO A 607 -32.50 20.12 -8.67
CA PRO A 607 -33.43 20.99 -7.97
C PRO A 607 -33.29 22.48 -8.33
N GLU A 608 -32.07 22.96 -8.57
CA GLU A 608 -31.82 24.36 -8.94
C GLU A 608 -32.05 24.57 -10.43
N LEU A 609 -31.65 23.62 -11.29
CA LEU A 609 -31.91 23.68 -12.73
C LEU A 609 -33.41 23.80 -13.04
N ARG A 610 -34.30 23.22 -12.23
CA ARG A 610 -35.75 23.41 -12.41
C ARG A 610 -36.22 24.84 -12.29
N LYS A 611 -35.53 25.69 -11.51
CA LYS A 611 -35.90 27.10 -11.40
C LYS A 611 -35.72 27.85 -12.74
N LEU A 612 -34.94 27.31 -13.66
CA LEU A 612 -34.83 27.83 -15.03
C LEU A 612 -36.07 27.54 -15.89
N LEU A 613 -36.94 26.60 -15.49
CA LEU A 613 -38.19 26.34 -16.19
C LEU A 613 -39.21 27.48 -16.07
N GLU A 614 -39.03 28.33 -15.06
CA GLU A 614 -39.91 29.47 -14.75
C GLU A 614 -39.39 30.79 -15.32
N VAL A 615 -38.23 30.79 -15.99
CA VAL A 615 -37.66 32.02 -16.58
C VAL A 615 -38.38 32.37 -17.87
N GLU A 616 -38.52 33.67 -18.16
CA GLU A 616 -39.21 34.22 -19.34
C GLU A 616 -38.61 33.73 -20.66
N ASP A 617 -37.28 33.55 -20.71
CA ASP A 617 -36.53 33.06 -21.87
C ASP A 617 -36.99 31.65 -22.31
N VAL A 618 -37.57 31.58 -23.50
CA VAL A 618 -38.18 30.37 -24.07
C VAL A 618 -37.12 29.35 -24.49
N ASP A 619 -35.97 29.80 -24.95
CA ASP A 619 -34.91 28.92 -25.46
C ASP A 619 -34.27 28.17 -24.29
N VAL A 620 -33.90 28.91 -23.22
CA VAL A 620 -33.35 28.34 -21.97
C VAL A 620 -34.33 27.35 -21.34
N ARG A 621 -35.63 27.68 -21.32
CA ARG A 621 -36.67 26.81 -20.77
C ARG A 621 -36.80 25.50 -21.53
N THR A 622 -36.81 25.57 -22.86
CA THR A 622 -36.98 24.40 -23.73
C THR A 622 -35.78 23.47 -23.62
N GLU A 623 -34.58 24.04 -23.60
CA GLU A 623 -33.33 23.29 -23.49
C GLU A 623 -33.17 22.58 -22.13
N ILE A 624 -33.44 23.27 -21.01
CA ILE A 624 -33.42 22.64 -19.67
C ILE A 624 -34.47 21.53 -19.56
N ARG A 625 -35.67 21.75 -20.10
CA ARG A 625 -36.74 20.75 -20.05
C ARG A 625 -36.32 19.47 -20.77
N ALA A 626 -35.81 19.58 -22.00
CA ALA A 626 -35.29 18.45 -22.75
C ALA A 626 -34.19 17.72 -21.98
N HIS A 627 -33.24 18.45 -21.39
CA HIS A 627 -32.15 17.85 -20.61
C HIS A 627 -32.65 17.10 -19.37
N LEU A 628 -33.58 17.69 -18.60
CA LEU A 628 -34.11 17.04 -17.38
C LEU A 628 -34.92 15.78 -17.71
N GLU A 629 -35.70 15.78 -18.79
CA GLU A 629 -36.43 14.59 -19.25
C GLU A 629 -35.48 13.50 -19.76
N GLU A 630 -34.44 13.87 -20.54
CA GLU A 630 -33.41 12.93 -20.97
C GLU A 630 -32.73 12.25 -19.76
N GLN A 631 -32.32 13.03 -18.76
CA GLN A 631 -31.72 12.49 -17.54
C GLN A 631 -32.68 11.57 -16.77
N LYS A 632 -33.96 11.91 -16.72
CA LYS A 632 -35.00 11.10 -16.06
C LYS A 632 -35.21 9.78 -16.79
N GLU A 633 -35.26 9.78 -18.12
CA GLU A 633 -35.39 8.57 -18.94
C GLU A 633 -34.15 7.66 -18.83
N ILE A 634 -32.95 8.23 -18.83
CA ILE A 634 -31.71 7.47 -18.58
C ILE A 634 -31.77 6.80 -17.21
N LEU A 635 -32.17 7.54 -16.17
CA LEU A 635 -32.30 6.98 -14.82
C LEU A 635 -33.36 5.89 -14.73
N LYS A 636 -34.53 6.03 -15.37
CA LYS A 636 -35.56 4.97 -15.36
C LYS A 636 -35.05 3.64 -15.96
N ARG A 637 -34.17 3.71 -16.95
CA ARG A 637 -33.60 2.52 -17.62
C ARG A 637 -32.47 1.88 -16.81
N GLN A 638 -31.63 2.70 -16.17
CA GLN A 638 -30.39 2.22 -15.53
C GLN A 638 -30.51 2.03 -14.01
N TYR A 639 -31.35 2.80 -13.33
CA TYR A 639 -31.43 2.84 -11.87
C TYR A 639 -32.54 1.92 -11.34
N ASN A 640 -32.25 0.62 -11.27
CA ASN A 640 -33.23 -0.39 -10.84
C ASN A 640 -32.85 -1.12 -9.54
N ARG A 641 -31.61 -0.94 -9.06
CA ARG A 641 -31.04 -1.76 -7.97
C ARG A 641 -30.95 -0.97 -6.67
N TRP A 642 -31.27 -1.62 -5.54
CA TRP A 642 -31.31 -0.97 -4.23
C TRP A 642 -29.93 -0.46 -3.77
N TYR A 643 -28.84 -1.14 -4.15
CA TYR A 643 -27.49 -0.80 -3.69
C TYR A 643 -26.85 0.34 -4.49
N GLU A 644 -27.45 0.72 -5.61
CA GLU A 644 -27.10 1.95 -6.36
C GLU A 644 -27.69 3.20 -5.73
N PHE A 645 -28.43 3.04 -4.63
CA PHE A 645 -29.20 4.13 -4.04
C PHE A 645 -28.37 5.40 -3.91
N ASN A 646 -28.86 6.47 -4.54
CA ASN A 646 -28.34 7.81 -4.42
C ASN A 646 -29.51 8.79 -4.24
N TYR A 647 -29.39 9.66 -3.23
CA TYR A 647 -30.45 10.58 -2.83
C TYR A 647 -30.92 11.50 -3.96
N TYR A 648 -30.02 12.17 -4.67
CA TYR A 648 -30.39 13.11 -5.73
C TYR A 648 -30.93 12.42 -6.99
N LYS A 649 -30.41 11.24 -7.34
CA LYS A 649 -30.98 10.40 -8.41
C LYS A 649 -32.43 10.03 -8.13
N ASN A 650 -32.71 9.53 -6.92
CA ASN A 650 -34.06 9.15 -6.50
C ASN A 650 -35.01 10.36 -6.46
N ARG A 651 -34.51 11.53 -6.04
CA ARG A 651 -35.29 12.77 -6.02
C ARG A 651 -35.67 13.24 -7.42
N LEU A 652 -34.78 13.07 -8.42
CA LEU A 652 -35.06 13.39 -9.82
C LEU A 652 -36.07 12.42 -10.45
N LEU A 653 -36.09 11.15 -10.03
CA LEU A 653 -37.08 10.18 -10.53
C LEU A 653 -38.51 10.45 -10.02
N LYS A 654 -38.64 10.92 -8.78
CA LYS A 654 -39.94 11.17 -8.12
C LYS A 654 -40.65 12.44 -8.55
N SER A 655 -39.92 13.35 -9.17
CA SER A 655 -40.41 14.59 -9.77
C SER A 655 -40.67 14.40 -11.25
#